data_AF-A0A416E9Q0-F1
#
_entry.id   AF-A0A416E9Q0-F1
#
_cell.length_a   1.000
_cell.length_b   1.000
_cell.length_c   1.000
_cell.angle_alpha   90.00
_cell.angle_beta   90.00
_cell.angle_gamma   90.00
#
_symmetry.space_group_name_H-M   'P 1'
#
loop_
_entity.id
_entity.type
_entity.pdbx_description
1 polymer ?
#
loop_
_entity_poly.entity_id
_entity_poly.type
_entity_poly.pdbx_seq_one_letter_code
_entity_poly.pdbx_strand_id
1 'polypeptide(L)'
;MEKKNDYIKNLVGRMTQEQKIGAVLTLGFAGTVPRAHIYRYIDEYHCGGLRLSCDSRQFGNYVDPDGNRTVVRLDNNNGIRFKGSAPVPSASQYKEVLDNLQEHARKRPLSIPLHFSYDQEGGSSADFFFGGVNLFPKPMGIRATDDPDMACRIARAAARQSKAVGFNWIHSPVLDVNSEPANPEICTRAYSDSAEEVLRYARETCRGFREEKMIATGKHFPGRGQSAVDAHFQVPVIDVDERTMWERELLPYRELIAENLLPSIMIAHSIFPAIDPDHIATVSKKVITGLLREKLGYQGVITTDSMTMGAIATRYGVANACAMALEAGADLVLMKAENGLVEETIEAIRQFTASGRISMEEIDDKVYRILDLKYRYGLFAPPDQAKDPKEVLEEPSIRELARIAARRSVLIERQEPGVIPIRGKRVLVVEQKVKEYNDMQWHSGILYEACLAYDKGADYLETSYSFDAADRQRIADALNTYDVVIATNYFLRGTARNLEFWREQFAMHPKQDFILVTNTPYEEISIPGNARNVLVTFATSPENIRATAAVLYGAMTPEGVWPLKYTWPGKKRKEFMVCIDSDGCAMDTMDMKHTRCFGPCFVETWGLEECRDEIQNRWNEINLRSMSRGINRFKGLVKILEELNAQGKQIGGLAQLKAWTENSQELSDSALESFLREKTPAPGDEALIKALEWSRKVNEAVKTLSDEEKKPFDGVKETLNLFAEKADLAVVSSANQEAVGDEWRKNGLIAQVSYVFAQNSGTKEACLDGLLRMGYQPEKILMVGDAPADLEAAKSAGVCFYPILPGQEADSWKKLGTEGVRCFFEQSSWKNYELAKNKQYLELLGGEETSSVHAGETI
;
A
#
# COMPACT_ATOMS: atom_id res chain seq x y z
N MET A 1 7.47 -34.21 13.45
CA MET A 1 8.43 -33.60 14.38
C MET A 1 9.82 -34.11 14.05
N GLU A 2 10.71 -33.25 13.55
CA GLU A 2 12.13 -33.58 13.49
C GLU A 2 12.65 -33.90 14.90
N LYS A 3 13.52 -34.90 15.02
CA LYS A 3 14.14 -35.25 16.29
C LYS A 3 14.99 -34.06 16.75
N LYS A 4 14.69 -33.49 17.92
CA LYS A 4 15.45 -32.36 18.46
C LYS A 4 16.95 -32.70 18.49
N ASN A 5 17.80 -31.74 18.09
CA ASN A 5 19.24 -31.86 17.97
C ASN A 5 19.90 -31.99 19.35
N ASP A 6 20.39 -33.19 19.68
CA ASP A 6 20.93 -33.50 21.00
C ASP A 6 22.22 -32.73 21.32
N TYR A 7 23.02 -32.37 20.31
CA TYR A 7 24.18 -31.48 20.50
C TYR A 7 23.74 -30.10 20.98
N ILE A 8 22.71 -29.51 20.35
CA ILE A 8 22.20 -28.19 20.72
C ILE A 8 21.50 -28.21 22.08
N LYS A 9 20.72 -29.25 22.38
CA LYS A 9 20.17 -29.43 23.74
C LYS A 9 21.25 -29.46 24.81
N ASN A 10 22.31 -30.24 24.59
CA ASN A 10 23.42 -30.32 25.54
C ASN A 10 24.11 -28.96 25.70
N LEU A 11 24.29 -28.23 24.59
CA LEU A 11 24.85 -26.90 24.60
C LEU A 11 24.01 -25.93 25.45
N VAL A 12 22.69 -25.87 25.23
CA VAL A 12 21.75 -25.05 26.02
C VAL A 12 21.78 -25.42 27.50
N GLY A 13 21.79 -26.73 27.81
CA GLY A 13 21.85 -27.22 29.20
C GLY A 13 23.14 -26.82 29.95
N ARG A 14 24.21 -26.47 29.24
CA ARG A 14 25.48 -25.99 29.81
C ARG A 14 25.58 -24.47 29.92
N MET A 15 24.64 -23.73 29.32
CA MET A 15 24.68 -22.26 29.34
C MET A 15 24.22 -21.73 30.69
N THR A 16 24.90 -20.69 31.17
CA THR A 16 24.43 -19.91 32.33
C THR A 16 23.19 -19.10 31.97
N GLN A 17 22.47 -18.59 32.97
CA GLN A 17 21.35 -17.67 32.75
C GLN A 17 21.80 -16.45 31.92
N GLU A 18 22.96 -15.87 32.22
CA GLU A 18 23.52 -14.73 31.49
C GLU A 18 23.80 -15.05 30.02
N GLN A 19 24.37 -16.21 29.73
CA GLN A 19 24.61 -16.65 28.35
C GLN A 19 23.29 -16.87 27.59
N LYS A 20 22.26 -17.37 28.27
CA LYS A 20 20.93 -17.59 27.67
C LYS A 20 20.21 -16.27 27.38
N ILE A 21 20.26 -15.31 28.31
CA ILE A 21 19.73 -13.95 28.10
C ILE A 21 20.49 -13.25 26.98
N GLY A 22 21.82 -13.34 26.95
CA GLY A 22 22.63 -12.81 25.84
C GLY A 22 22.26 -13.41 24.48
N ALA A 23 22.04 -14.73 24.43
CA ALA A 23 21.79 -15.45 23.18
C ALA A 23 20.46 -15.05 22.50
N VAL A 24 19.48 -14.51 23.23
CA VAL A 24 18.22 -13.99 22.66
C VAL A 24 18.31 -12.52 22.19
N LEU A 25 19.50 -11.91 22.25
CA LEU A 25 19.73 -10.54 21.81
C LEU A 25 20.45 -10.46 20.45
N THR A 26 19.91 -9.64 19.56
CA THR A 26 20.61 -9.12 18.38
C THR A 26 20.88 -7.63 18.59
N LEU A 27 22.14 -7.25 18.77
CA LEU A 27 22.52 -5.89 19.14
C LEU A 27 23.05 -5.08 17.96
N GLY A 28 22.99 -3.76 18.05
CA GLY A 28 23.36 -2.88 16.94
C GLY A 28 24.87 -2.80 16.76
N PHE A 29 25.31 -2.78 15.50
CA PHE A 29 26.63 -2.31 15.11
C PHE A 29 26.50 -1.40 13.87
N ALA A 30 26.70 -0.10 14.08
CA ALA A 30 26.72 0.91 13.06
C ALA A 30 28.17 1.20 12.62
N GLY A 31 28.40 1.09 11.33
CA GLY A 31 29.63 1.49 10.67
C GLY A 31 30.61 0.34 10.48
N THR A 32 31.88 0.71 10.41
CA THR A 32 32.95 -0.14 9.87
C THR A 32 34.12 -0.32 10.81
N VAL A 33 34.06 0.32 11.98
CA VAL A 33 35.08 0.23 13.03
C VAL A 33 34.39 -0.16 14.33
N PRO A 34 34.58 -1.40 14.83
CA PRO A 34 33.99 -1.83 16.09
C PRO A 34 34.51 -0.97 17.26
N ARG A 35 33.59 -0.46 18.07
CA ARG A 35 33.89 0.30 19.29
C ARG A 35 34.00 -0.63 20.49
N ALA A 36 34.55 -0.14 21.61
CA ALA A 36 34.73 -0.93 22.83
C ALA A 36 33.44 -1.62 23.33
N HIS A 37 32.28 -0.98 23.17
CA HIS A 37 31.00 -1.58 23.57
C HIS A 37 30.61 -2.78 22.69
N ILE A 38 31.04 -2.86 21.43
CA ILE A 38 30.75 -4.01 20.55
C ILE A 38 31.47 -5.25 21.09
N TYR A 39 32.71 -5.12 21.53
CA TYR A 39 33.43 -6.22 22.20
C TYR A 39 32.76 -6.58 23.53
N ARG A 40 32.29 -5.60 24.30
CA ARG A 40 31.51 -5.85 25.53
C ARG A 40 30.23 -6.66 25.26
N TYR A 41 29.49 -6.32 24.20
CA TYR A 41 28.28 -7.04 23.80
C TYR A 41 28.58 -8.52 23.54
N ILE A 42 29.73 -8.82 22.94
CA ILE A 42 30.15 -10.17 22.62
C ILE A 42 30.66 -10.88 23.88
N ASP A 43 31.67 -10.31 24.53
CA ASP A 43 32.49 -10.95 25.56
C ASP A 43 31.80 -11.00 26.92
N GLU A 44 31.12 -9.92 27.33
CA GLU A 44 30.45 -9.80 28.63
C GLU A 44 28.95 -10.14 28.55
N TYR A 45 28.24 -9.60 27.56
CA TYR A 45 26.77 -9.81 27.44
C TYR A 45 26.39 -11.03 26.62
N HIS A 46 27.38 -11.76 26.08
CA HIS A 46 27.16 -13.00 25.35
C HIS A 46 26.10 -12.90 24.24
N CYS A 47 26.06 -11.75 23.53
CA CYS A 47 25.01 -11.50 22.54
C CYS A 47 24.93 -12.62 21.49
N GLY A 48 23.71 -12.90 21.04
CA GLY A 48 23.43 -13.90 20.04
C GLY A 48 23.93 -13.49 18.66
N GLY A 49 23.92 -12.20 18.34
CA GLY A 49 24.42 -11.65 17.08
C GLY A 49 24.37 -10.14 17.01
N LEU A 50 24.74 -9.61 15.84
CA LEU A 50 24.77 -8.18 15.56
C LEU A 50 23.91 -7.83 14.34
N ARG A 51 23.14 -6.74 14.42
CA ARG A 51 22.51 -6.07 13.28
C ARG A 51 23.44 -5.00 12.75
N LEU A 52 23.96 -5.24 11.54
CA LEU A 52 24.94 -4.40 10.87
C LEU A 52 24.28 -3.25 10.11
N SER A 53 24.85 -2.05 10.25
CA SER A 53 24.41 -0.81 9.57
C SER A 53 25.64 -0.12 9.00
N CYS A 54 26.16 -0.68 7.92
CA CYS A 54 27.52 -0.37 7.44
C CYS A 54 27.70 1.10 7.04
N ASP A 55 26.60 1.78 6.72
CA ASP A 55 26.53 3.13 6.19
C ASP A 55 26.15 4.18 7.23
N SER A 56 26.24 3.86 8.52
CA SER A 56 26.03 4.85 9.57
C SER A 56 27.15 4.82 10.58
N ARG A 57 27.56 5.97 11.10
CA ARG A 57 28.54 6.02 12.21
C ARG A 57 27.93 5.72 13.58
N GLN A 58 26.61 5.86 13.70
CA GLN A 58 25.85 5.65 14.93
C GLN A 58 24.35 5.55 14.59
N PHE A 59 23.55 4.92 15.44
CA PHE A 59 22.10 5.01 15.30
C PHE A 59 21.62 6.41 15.72
N GLY A 60 20.76 7.04 14.91
CA GLY A 60 20.22 8.37 15.24
C GLY A 60 19.18 8.31 16.36
N ASN A 61 19.12 9.35 17.21
CA ASN A 61 18.04 9.47 18.20
C ASN A 61 16.66 9.44 17.52
N TYR A 62 15.68 8.80 18.16
CA TYR A 62 14.29 8.95 17.75
C TYR A 62 13.71 10.22 18.38
N VAL A 63 13.17 11.09 17.54
CA VAL A 63 12.53 12.36 17.93
C VAL A 63 11.05 12.26 17.62
N ASP A 64 10.23 12.58 18.62
CA ASP A 64 8.79 12.74 18.50
C ASP A 64 8.47 13.85 17.48
N PRO A 65 7.77 13.56 16.38
CA PRO A 65 7.42 14.54 15.36
C PRO A 65 6.51 15.66 15.88
N ASP A 66 5.58 15.34 16.78
CA ASP A 66 4.54 16.28 17.24
C ASP A 66 5.04 17.23 18.34
N GLY A 67 6.11 16.84 19.04
CA GLY A 67 6.68 17.58 20.17
C GLY A 67 8.12 18.03 20.00
N ASN A 68 8.80 17.66 18.91
CA ASN A 68 10.24 17.86 18.70
C ASN A 68 11.11 17.36 19.88
N ARG A 69 10.56 16.42 20.68
CA ARG A 69 11.16 15.88 21.89
C ARG A 69 11.86 14.57 21.54
N THR A 70 13.12 14.42 21.92
CA THR A 70 13.80 13.12 21.81
C THR A 70 13.10 12.08 22.70
N VAL A 71 12.45 11.08 22.11
CA VAL A 71 11.80 9.97 22.83
C VAL A 71 12.80 8.88 23.16
N VAL A 72 13.66 8.55 22.20
CA VAL A 72 14.75 7.58 22.39
C VAL A 72 16.05 8.29 22.11
N ARG A 73 16.82 8.49 23.17
CA ARG A 73 18.16 9.02 23.05
C ARG A 73 19.14 7.86 22.86
N LEU A 74 19.52 7.60 21.61
CA LEU A 74 20.52 6.59 21.23
C LEU A 74 21.96 7.06 21.45
N ASP A 75 22.20 8.37 21.63
CA ASP A 75 23.53 8.95 21.87
C ASP A 75 23.84 9.17 23.37
N ASN A 76 25.12 8.98 23.77
CA ASN A 76 25.63 9.33 25.09
C ASN A 76 26.18 10.78 25.16
N ASN A 77 26.08 11.42 26.34
CA ASN A 77 26.50 12.82 26.59
C ASN A 77 28.03 13.07 26.52
N ASN A 78 28.83 12.09 26.11
CA ASN A 78 30.30 12.12 26.20
C ASN A 78 31.00 12.84 25.03
N GLY A 79 30.29 13.73 24.31
CA GLY A 79 30.92 14.72 23.44
C GLY A 79 31.35 14.28 22.04
N ILE A 80 31.07 13.05 21.58
CA ILE A 80 31.34 12.66 20.19
C ILE A 80 30.08 12.84 19.35
N ARG A 81 29.91 14.03 18.77
CA ARG A 81 28.84 14.33 17.81
C ARG A 81 29.39 14.24 16.39
N PHE A 82 29.16 13.12 15.70
CA PHE A 82 29.27 13.11 14.24
C PHE A 82 28.05 12.38 13.64
N LYS A 83 26.99 13.15 13.38
CA LYS A 83 25.99 12.74 12.38
C LYS A 83 26.71 12.76 11.04
N GLY A 84 26.93 11.60 10.44
CA GLY A 84 27.62 11.51 9.17
C GLY A 84 27.93 10.09 8.74
N SER A 85 28.35 9.99 7.50
CA SER A 85 28.64 8.76 6.80
C SER A 85 29.86 8.01 7.35
N ALA A 86 29.75 6.70 7.57
CA ALA A 86 30.88 5.85 7.95
C ALA A 86 31.91 5.79 6.80
N PRO A 87 33.22 5.57 7.08
CA PRO A 87 34.18 5.28 6.03
C PRO A 87 33.75 4.05 5.24
N VAL A 88 33.68 4.16 3.91
CA VAL A 88 33.29 3.07 3.03
C VAL A 88 34.49 2.13 2.84
N PRO A 89 34.42 0.88 3.33
CA PRO A 89 35.51 -0.07 3.22
C PRO A 89 35.38 -0.83 1.89
N SER A 90 36.45 -1.49 1.46
CA SER A 90 36.32 -2.60 0.51
C SER A 90 35.58 -3.78 1.16
N ALA A 91 35.03 -4.67 0.32
CA ALA A 91 34.39 -5.89 0.80
C ALA A 91 35.36 -6.76 1.65
N SER A 92 36.63 -6.83 1.25
CA SER A 92 37.69 -7.57 1.96
C SER A 92 38.03 -6.92 3.32
N GLN A 93 38.11 -5.59 3.39
CA GLN A 93 38.30 -4.89 4.68
C GLN A 93 37.13 -5.11 5.64
N TYR A 94 35.88 -5.08 5.14
CA TYR A 94 34.73 -5.35 6.01
C TYR A 94 34.68 -6.82 6.46
N LYS A 95 35.11 -7.75 5.61
CA LYS A 95 35.30 -9.15 6.00
C LYS A 95 36.27 -9.30 7.17
N GLU A 96 37.41 -8.63 7.14
CA GLU A 96 38.37 -8.67 8.25
C GLU A 96 37.75 -8.21 9.57
N VAL A 97 36.91 -7.18 9.52
CA VAL A 97 36.16 -6.69 10.69
C VAL A 97 35.22 -7.78 11.22
N LEU A 98 34.41 -8.39 10.36
CA LEU A 98 33.45 -9.41 10.78
C LEU A 98 34.14 -10.70 11.24
N ASP A 99 35.21 -11.13 10.58
CA ASP A 99 36.03 -12.28 10.99
C ASP A 99 36.66 -12.05 12.37
N ASN A 100 37.12 -10.83 12.66
CA ASN A 100 37.65 -10.48 13.99
C ASN A 100 36.57 -10.60 15.07
N LEU A 101 35.38 -10.03 14.86
CA LEU A 101 34.26 -10.14 15.81
C LEU A 101 33.81 -11.60 16.00
N GLN A 102 33.81 -12.38 14.93
CA GLN A 102 33.49 -13.81 15.00
C GLN A 102 34.53 -14.59 15.81
N GLU A 103 35.81 -14.24 15.69
CA GLU A 103 36.89 -14.86 16.44
C GLU A 103 36.79 -14.54 17.95
N HIS A 104 36.44 -13.30 18.31
CA HIS A 104 36.10 -12.95 19.70
C HIS A 104 34.97 -13.84 20.22
N ALA A 105 33.89 -13.98 19.44
CA ALA A 105 32.76 -14.81 19.83
C ALA A 105 33.09 -16.29 20.03
N ARG A 106 34.02 -16.84 19.25
CA ARG A 106 34.49 -18.24 19.37
C ARG A 106 35.37 -18.48 20.59
N LYS A 107 36.06 -17.45 21.10
CA LYS A 107 36.87 -17.52 22.33
C LYS A 107 36.02 -17.55 23.61
N ARG A 108 34.74 -17.19 23.53
CA ARG A 108 33.79 -17.29 24.64
C ARG A 108 33.64 -18.74 25.10
N PRO A 109 33.26 -18.98 26.37
CA PRO A 109 32.86 -20.31 26.81
C PRO A 109 31.80 -20.90 25.88
N LEU A 110 31.91 -22.19 25.55
CA LEU A 110 31.01 -22.91 24.63
C LEU A 110 31.12 -22.51 23.14
N SER A 111 31.97 -21.55 22.78
CA SER A 111 32.30 -21.16 21.40
C SER A 111 31.08 -20.89 20.50
N ILE A 112 30.02 -20.30 21.07
CA ILE A 112 28.78 -20.00 20.34
C ILE A 112 29.08 -18.92 19.28
N PRO A 113 28.80 -19.16 17.99
CA PRO A 113 29.05 -18.19 16.92
C PRO A 113 28.04 -17.02 16.97
N LEU A 114 28.46 -15.83 16.55
CA LEU A 114 27.53 -14.74 16.24
C LEU A 114 26.79 -15.05 14.94
N HIS A 115 25.60 -14.48 14.83
CA HIS A 115 25.00 -14.22 13.54
C HIS A 115 25.19 -12.73 13.19
N PHE A 116 25.30 -12.45 11.90
CA PHE A 116 25.43 -11.10 11.35
C PHE A 116 24.25 -10.83 10.44
N SER A 117 23.33 -9.99 10.94
CA SER A 117 22.07 -9.66 10.29
C SER A 117 22.08 -8.27 9.66
N TYR A 118 21.34 -8.08 8.57
CA TYR A 118 21.28 -6.84 7.80
C TYR A 118 20.06 -6.84 6.85
N ASP A 119 19.67 -5.66 6.40
CA ASP A 119 18.59 -5.44 5.43
C ASP A 119 19.18 -5.35 4.01
N GLN A 120 18.77 -6.29 3.14
CA GLN A 120 19.21 -6.34 1.75
C GLN A 120 18.07 -6.83 0.86
N GLU A 121 17.15 -5.91 0.57
CA GLU A 121 15.92 -6.17 -0.18
C GLU A 121 16.09 -5.89 -1.68
N GLY A 122 16.99 -4.96 -2.02
CA GLY A 122 17.24 -4.50 -3.40
C GLY A 122 17.15 -2.98 -3.55
N GLY A 123 17.72 -2.46 -4.63
CA GLY A 123 17.80 -1.02 -4.90
C GLY A 123 18.35 -0.23 -3.71
N SER A 124 17.66 0.86 -3.36
CA SER A 124 18.03 1.70 -2.21
C SER A 124 17.71 1.10 -0.83
N SER A 125 17.02 -0.05 -0.76
CA SER A 125 16.73 -0.79 0.48
C SER A 125 17.79 -1.87 0.72
N ALA A 126 19.01 -1.41 0.97
CA ALA A 126 20.21 -2.23 1.13
C ALA A 126 21.20 -1.55 2.09
N ASP A 127 21.63 -2.26 3.14
CA ASP A 127 22.72 -1.85 4.05
C ASP A 127 24.10 -2.16 3.42
N PHE A 128 24.21 -3.20 2.58
CA PHE A 128 25.45 -3.57 1.89
C PHE A 128 25.37 -3.13 0.40
N PHE A 129 25.96 -1.97 0.13
CA PHE A 129 25.95 -1.34 -1.20
C PHE A 129 27.33 -0.84 -1.66
N PHE A 130 28.39 -1.24 -0.97
CA PHE A 130 29.77 -0.80 -1.24
C PHE A 130 30.65 -1.95 -1.73
N GLY A 131 31.89 -1.62 -2.08
CA GLY A 131 32.93 -2.61 -2.33
C GLY A 131 32.75 -3.42 -3.61
N GLY A 132 31.96 -2.95 -4.58
CA GLY A 132 31.68 -3.68 -5.82
C GLY A 132 30.43 -4.55 -5.80
N VAL A 133 29.61 -4.48 -4.77
CA VAL A 133 28.42 -5.32 -4.66
C VAL A 133 27.42 -4.98 -5.77
N ASN A 134 26.94 -6.01 -6.47
CA ASN A 134 25.92 -5.87 -7.50
C ASN A 134 24.56 -5.82 -6.83
N LEU A 135 23.88 -4.69 -6.99
CA LEU A 135 22.51 -4.50 -6.53
C LEU A 135 21.52 -4.86 -7.62
N PHE A 136 20.38 -5.40 -7.17
CA PHE A 136 19.27 -5.82 -8.02
C PHE A 136 18.09 -4.88 -7.86
N PRO A 137 17.07 -4.93 -8.75
CA PRO A 137 15.83 -4.20 -8.57
C PRO A 137 15.20 -4.47 -7.20
N LYS A 138 14.39 -3.53 -6.70
CA LYS A 138 13.54 -3.80 -5.53
C LYS A 138 12.54 -4.93 -5.84
N PRO A 139 11.93 -5.58 -4.83
CA PRO A 139 10.99 -6.69 -5.03
C PRO A 139 9.92 -6.44 -6.10
N MET A 140 9.33 -5.24 -6.15
CA MET A 140 8.36 -4.90 -7.20
C MET A 140 8.96 -4.87 -8.62
N GLY A 141 10.22 -4.44 -8.74
CA GLY A 141 10.97 -4.51 -9.99
C GLY A 141 11.37 -5.94 -10.36
N ILE A 142 11.62 -6.80 -9.37
CA ILE A 142 11.81 -8.25 -9.60
C ILE A 142 10.52 -8.85 -10.14
N ARG A 143 9.35 -8.51 -9.56
CA ARG A 143 8.05 -8.85 -10.16
C ARG A 143 7.99 -8.34 -11.59
N ALA A 144 8.33 -7.08 -11.85
CA ALA A 144 8.21 -6.49 -13.18
C ALA A 144 8.98 -7.25 -14.28
N THR A 145 9.94 -8.12 -13.93
CA THR A 145 10.60 -9.01 -14.91
C THR A 145 9.71 -10.09 -15.53
N ASP A 146 8.53 -10.34 -14.93
CA ASP A 146 7.58 -11.41 -15.28
C ASP A 146 8.22 -12.81 -15.30
N ASP A 147 9.15 -13.03 -14.38
CA ASP A 147 9.92 -14.26 -14.27
C ASP A 147 10.22 -14.59 -12.80
N PRO A 148 9.41 -15.45 -12.17
CA PRO A 148 9.65 -15.87 -10.79
C PRO A 148 11.02 -16.53 -10.57
N ASP A 149 11.61 -17.22 -11.56
CA ASP A 149 12.94 -17.83 -11.43
C ASP A 149 14.04 -16.76 -11.28
N MET A 150 13.82 -15.57 -11.86
CA MET A 150 14.68 -14.40 -11.65
C MET A 150 14.83 -14.09 -10.15
N ALA A 151 13.76 -14.23 -9.36
CA ALA A 151 13.79 -13.98 -7.92
C ALA A 151 14.71 -14.97 -7.18
N CYS A 152 14.66 -16.26 -7.54
CA CYS A 152 15.57 -17.27 -7.01
C CYS A 152 17.03 -16.96 -7.36
N ARG A 153 17.31 -16.66 -8.63
CA ARG A 153 18.67 -16.33 -9.11
C ARG A 153 19.24 -15.09 -8.42
N ILE A 154 18.42 -14.04 -8.26
CA ILE A 154 18.79 -12.82 -7.54
C ILE A 154 19.07 -13.13 -6.07
N ALA A 155 18.20 -13.90 -5.40
CA ALA A 155 18.38 -14.27 -4.00
C ALA A 155 19.68 -15.05 -3.78
N ARG A 156 20.02 -15.97 -4.69
CA ARG A 156 21.30 -16.70 -4.65
C ARG A 156 22.50 -15.77 -4.83
N ALA A 157 22.45 -14.88 -5.81
CA ALA A 157 23.54 -13.92 -6.06
C ALA A 157 23.73 -12.96 -4.88
N ALA A 158 22.64 -12.46 -4.28
CA ALA A 158 22.69 -11.64 -3.07
C ALA A 158 23.28 -12.43 -1.89
N ALA A 159 22.84 -13.66 -1.66
CA ALA A 159 23.38 -14.50 -0.59
C ALA A 159 24.88 -14.80 -0.77
N ARG A 160 25.34 -15.11 -1.98
CA ARG A 160 26.76 -15.37 -2.27
C ARG A 160 27.63 -14.16 -1.98
N GLN A 161 27.27 -12.99 -2.50
CA GLN A 161 28.02 -11.75 -2.27
C GLN A 161 28.10 -11.44 -0.77
N SER A 162 26.99 -11.57 -0.05
CA SER A 162 26.94 -11.23 1.37
C SER A 162 27.65 -12.26 2.26
N LYS A 163 27.55 -13.55 1.96
CA LYS A 163 28.29 -14.60 2.68
C LYS A 163 29.80 -14.49 2.48
N ALA A 164 30.23 -14.05 1.30
CA ALA A 164 31.66 -13.83 1.05
C ALA A 164 32.23 -12.82 2.05
N VAL A 165 31.48 -11.77 2.40
CA VAL A 165 31.89 -10.75 3.37
C VAL A 165 31.70 -11.21 4.83
N GLY A 166 30.76 -12.11 5.10
CA GLY A 166 30.54 -12.70 6.44
C GLY A 166 29.09 -12.60 6.94
N PHE A 167 28.21 -11.88 6.23
CA PHE A 167 26.79 -11.85 6.54
C PHE A 167 26.18 -13.26 6.41
N ASN A 168 25.31 -13.62 7.34
CA ASN A 168 24.72 -14.98 7.37
C ASN A 168 23.22 -14.99 7.69
N TRP A 169 22.64 -13.83 7.99
CA TRP A 169 21.22 -13.65 8.20
C TRP A 169 20.73 -12.43 7.43
N ILE A 170 19.78 -12.60 6.52
CA ILE A 170 19.25 -11.54 5.67
C ILE A 170 17.80 -11.23 6.06
N HIS A 171 17.49 -9.95 6.25
CA HIS A 171 16.12 -9.50 6.48
C HIS A 171 15.36 -9.33 5.15
N SER A 172 15.09 -10.46 4.50
CA SER A 172 14.39 -10.59 3.22
C SER A 172 13.88 -12.04 3.11
N PRO A 173 12.75 -12.32 2.42
CA PRO A 173 11.92 -11.40 1.65
C PRO A 173 10.93 -10.57 2.47
N VAL A 174 10.51 -9.44 1.90
CA VAL A 174 9.30 -8.74 2.30
C VAL A 174 8.08 -9.51 1.76
N LEU A 175 7.15 -9.83 2.65
CA LEU A 175 5.94 -10.63 2.43
C LEU A 175 4.66 -9.77 2.52
N ASP A 176 4.82 -8.47 2.77
CA ASP A 176 3.72 -7.52 2.78
C ASP A 176 3.06 -7.42 1.40
N VAL A 177 1.72 -7.37 1.38
CA VAL A 177 0.92 -7.13 0.18
C VAL A 177 0.55 -5.65 0.14
N ASN A 178 1.12 -4.87 -0.79
CA ASN A 178 0.96 -3.42 -0.80
C ASN A 178 -0.40 -2.98 -1.37
N SER A 179 -1.48 -3.26 -0.64
CA SER A 179 -2.85 -2.93 -1.04
C SER A 179 -3.19 -1.45 -0.89
N GLU A 180 -2.41 -0.68 -0.15
CA GLU A 180 -2.53 0.78 -0.04
C GLU A 180 -1.46 1.47 -0.93
N PRO A 181 -1.86 2.09 -2.05
CA PRO A 181 -0.94 2.79 -2.96
C PRO A 181 -0.13 3.91 -2.29
N ALA A 182 -0.71 4.60 -1.31
CA ALA A 182 -0.07 5.69 -0.58
C ALA A 182 0.86 5.19 0.55
N ASN A 183 1.05 3.88 0.71
CA ASN A 183 1.87 3.30 1.78
C ASN A 183 3.32 3.83 1.68
N PRO A 184 3.78 4.63 2.66
CA PRO A 184 5.06 5.32 2.56
C PRO A 184 6.26 4.42 2.87
N GLU A 185 6.01 3.22 3.41
CA GLU A 185 7.05 2.37 3.95
C GLU A 185 7.26 1.07 3.18
N ILE A 186 6.19 0.38 2.78
CA ILE A 186 6.25 -0.87 2.03
C ILE A 186 6.45 -0.56 0.55
N CYS A 187 5.48 0.05 -0.13
CA CYS A 187 5.63 0.56 -1.50
C CYS A 187 6.30 -0.49 -2.41
N THR A 188 7.39 -0.12 -3.09
CA THR A 188 8.19 -0.99 -3.99
C THR A 188 8.97 -2.11 -3.30
N ARG A 189 8.95 -2.19 -1.96
CA ARG A 189 9.50 -3.31 -1.19
C ARG A 189 8.58 -4.53 -1.20
N ALA A 190 7.29 -4.35 -1.43
CA ALA A 190 6.42 -5.47 -1.78
C ALA A 190 6.67 -5.90 -3.22
N TYR A 191 6.43 -7.18 -3.53
CA TYR A 191 6.46 -7.65 -4.92
C TYR A 191 5.26 -7.13 -5.73
N SER A 192 4.10 -6.99 -5.09
CA SER A 192 2.83 -6.59 -5.72
C SER A 192 1.80 -6.15 -4.66
N ASP A 193 0.66 -5.68 -5.12
CA ASP A 193 -0.59 -5.50 -4.36
C ASP A 193 -1.48 -6.77 -4.38
N SER A 194 -1.05 -7.82 -5.10
CA SER A 194 -1.67 -9.16 -5.12
C SER A 194 -0.93 -10.11 -4.19
N ALA A 195 -1.68 -10.73 -3.28
CA ALA A 195 -1.14 -11.74 -2.37
C ALA A 195 -0.58 -12.97 -3.10
N GLU A 196 -1.20 -13.37 -4.21
CA GLU A 196 -0.75 -14.49 -5.03
C GLU A 196 0.59 -14.20 -5.71
N GLU A 197 0.75 -12.99 -6.26
CA GLU A 197 2.01 -12.57 -6.89
C GLU A 197 3.11 -12.38 -5.83
N VAL A 198 2.79 -11.82 -4.66
CA VAL A 198 3.73 -11.74 -3.52
C VAL A 198 4.22 -13.13 -3.14
N LEU A 199 3.31 -14.09 -2.94
CA LEU A 199 3.67 -15.47 -2.63
C LEU A 199 4.52 -16.10 -3.73
N ARG A 200 4.13 -15.93 -5.00
CA ARG A 200 4.81 -16.52 -6.16
C ARG A 200 6.28 -16.15 -6.23
N TYR A 201 6.60 -14.86 -6.08
CA TYR A 201 7.99 -14.39 -6.12
C TYR A 201 8.73 -14.60 -4.81
N ALA A 202 8.08 -14.39 -3.66
CA ALA A 202 8.70 -14.60 -2.36
C ALA A 202 9.10 -16.07 -2.13
N ARG A 203 8.32 -17.02 -2.66
CA ARG A 203 8.65 -18.46 -2.64
C ARG A 203 9.99 -18.74 -3.31
N GLU A 204 10.20 -18.21 -4.51
CA GLU A 204 11.45 -18.39 -5.26
C GLU A 204 12.63 -17.67 -4.59
N THR A 205 12.40 -16.48 -4.03
CA THR A 205 13.41 -15.78 -3.19
C THR A 205 13.82 -16.63 -1.98
N CYS A 206 12.86 -17.21 -1.24
CA CYS A 206 13.17 -18.08 -0.10
C CYS A 206 13.95 -19.33 -0.53
N ARG A 207 13.60 -19.94 -1.67
CA ARG A 207 14.34 -21.07 -2.24
C ARG A 207 15.80 -20.70 -2.53
N GLY A 208 16.02 -19.58 -3.20
CA GLY A 208 17.37 -19.10 -3.49
C GLY A 208 18.23 -18.84 -2.25
N PHE A 209 17.67 -18.23 -1.20
CA PHE A 209 18.38 -18.08 0.08
C PHE A 209 18.66 -19.42 0.77
N ARG A 210 17.71 -20.35 0.74
CA ARG A 210 17.89 -21.70 1.32
C ARG A 210 19.01 -22.47 0.62
N GLU A 211 19.08 -22.41 -0.71
CA GLU A 211 20.14 -23.08 -1.50
C GLU A 211 21.54 -22.59 -1.14
N GLU A 212 21.70 -21.30 -0.88
CA GLU A 212 22.98 -20.71 -0.49
C GLU A 212 23.23 -20.76 1.03
N LYS A 213 22.35 -21.41 1.81
CA LYS A 213 22.37 -21.43 3.29
C LYS A 213 22.50 -20.03 3.88
N MET A 214 21.68 -19.10 3.40
CA MET A 214 21.47 -17.79 3.99
C MET A 214 20.19 -17.84 4.85
N ILE A 215 20.27 -17.42 6.11
CA ILE A 215 19.07 -17.39 6.97
C ILE A 215 18.16 -16.26 6.49
N ALA A 216 17.07 -16.60 5.82
CA ALA A 216 16.07 -15.63 5.35
C ALA A 216 15.05 -15.27 6.44
N THR A 217 14.62 -14.01 6.47
CA THR A 217 13.58 -13.55 7.41
C THR A 217 12.41 -12.96 6.64
N GLY A 218 11.26 -13.65 6.67
CA GLY A 218 10.00 -13.14 6.13
C GLY A 218 9.46 -11.99 6.98
N LYS A 219 9.10 -10.85 6.38
CA LYS A 219 8.68 -9.65 7.11
C LYS A 219 7.63 -8.79 6.36
N HIS A 220 6.77 -8.03 7.02
CA HIS A 220 6.70 -7.83 8.48
C HIS A 220 5.36 -8.40 8.99
N PHE A 221 5.43 -9.51 9.72
CA PHE A 221 4.25 -10.26 10.14
C PHE A 221 3.44 -9.46 11.18
N PRO A 222 2.09 -9.50 11.18
CA PRO A 222 1.16 -10.17 10.25
C PRO A 222 0.97 -9.61 8.83
N GLY A 223 1.55 -8.46 8.50
CA GLY A 223 1.40 -7.79 7.20
C GLY A 223 1.10 -6.30 7.37
N ARG A 224 1.85 -5.44 6.69
CA ARG A 224 1.80 -3.97 6.86
C ARG A 224 1.34 -3.19 5.64
N GLY A 225 1.05 -3.89 4.54
CA GLY A 225 0.87 -3.25 3.24
C GLY A 225 -0.43 -2.45 3.04
N GLN A 226 -1.40 -2.55 3.97
CA GLN A 226 -2.63 -1.73 3.95
C GLN A 226 -2.47 -0.37 4.67
N SER A 227 -1.36 -0.11 5.36
CA SER A 227 -1.23 1.14 6.10
C SER A 227 -0.90 2.34 5.20
N ALA A 228 -1.69 3.40 5.30
CA ALA A 228 -1.35 4.73 4.76
C ALA A 228 -0.48 5.57 5.72
N VAL A 229 -0.29 5.09 6.96
CA VAL A 229 0.42 5.81 8.02
C VAL A 229 1.85 5.30 8.12
N ASP A 230 2.82 6.21 8.13
CA ASP A 230 4.22 5.85 8.39
C ASP A 230 4.39 5.44 9.88
N ALA A 231 4.92 4.23 10.13
CA ALA A 231 5.15 3.73 11.49
C ALA A 231 6.21 4.51 12.27
N HIS A 232 6.95 5.38 11.59
CA HIS A 232 7.86 6.32 12.23
C HIS A 232 7.15 7.53 12.84
N PHE A 233 5.83 7.72 12.62
CA PHE A 233 5.10 8.89 13.12
C PHE A 233 3.96 8.54 14.10
N GLN A 234 3.23 7.45 13.87
CA GLN A 234 2.21 6.92 14.79
C GLN A 234 2.21 5.38 14.74
N VAL A 235 1.60 4.72 15.73
CA VAL A 235 1.44 3.25 15.68
C VAL A 235 0.49 2.92 14.51
N PRO A 236 0.94 2.25 13.44
CA PRO A 236 0.04 1.91 12.34
C PRO A 236 -1.02 0.94 12.83
N VAL A 237 -2.28 1.24 12.54
CA VAL A 237 -3.41 0.34 12.74
C VAL A 237 -3.76 -0.26 11.38
N ILE A 238 -3.73 -1.58 11.29
CA ILE A 238 -4.17 -2.34 10.11
C ILE A 238 -5.59 -2.81 10.39
N ASP A 239 -6.55 -1.98 9.99
CA ASP A 239 -7.97 -2.17 10.29
C ASP A 239 -8.67 -2.89 9.14
N VAL A 240 -8.41 -4.19 9.06
CA VAL A 240 -9.06 -5.10 8.10
C VAL A 240 -9.66 -6.27 8.86
N ASP A 241 -10.76 -6.82 8.33
CA ASP A 241 -11.46 -7.93 8.97
C ASP A 241 -10.62 -9.24 8.98
N GLU A 242 -11.02 -10.20 9.81
CA GLU A 242 -10.31 -11.49 9.96
C GLU A 242 -10.19 -12.28 8.65
N ARG A 243 -11.22 -12.21 7.79
CA ARG A 243 -11.21 -12.91 6.50
C ARG A 243 -10.21 -12.25 5.56
N THR A 244 -10.22 -10.93 5.46
CA THR A 244 -9.24 -10.17 4.69
C THR A 244 -7.83 -10.47 5.17
N MET A 245 -7.58 -10.40 6.49
CA MET A 245 -6.30 -10.81 7.09
C MET A 245 -5.87 -12.21 6.63
N TRP A 246 -6.80 -13.18 6.64
CA TRP A 246 -6.51 -14.57 6.32
C TRP A 246 -6.28 -14.83 4.82
N GLU A 247 -7.02 -14.14 3.96
CA GLU A 247 -7.01 -14.33 2.50
C GLU A 247 -5.93 -13.48 1.81
N ARG A 248 -5.53 -12.33 2.38
CA ARG A 248 -4.58 -11.39 1.77
C ARG A 248 -3.27 -11.26 2.56
N GLU A 249 -3.30 -10.70 3.77
CA GLU A 249 -2.09 -10.39 4.55
C GLU A 249 -1.32 -11.65 4.95
N LEU A 250 -2.04 -12.68 5.41
CA LEU A 250 -1.46 -13.92 5.91
C LEU A 250 -1.24 -14.98 4.84
N LEU A 251 -1.76 -14.81 3.62
CA LEU A 251 -1.62 -15.80 2.55
C LEU A 251 -0.13 -16.13 2.28
N PRO A 252 0.78 -15.15 2.06
CA PRO A 252 2.19 -15.47 1.84
C PRO A 252 2.83 -16.23 3.02
N TYR A 253 2.48 -15.85 4.25
CA TYR A 253 3.01 -16.51 5.45
C TYR A 253 2.51 -17.95 5.58
N ARG A 254 1.20 -18.18 5.44
CA ARG A 254 0.59 -19.50 5.60
C ARG A 254 1.21 -20.53 4.66
N GLU A 255 1.34 -20.15 3.38
CA GLU A 255 1.88 -21.05 2.36
C GLU A 255 3.38 -21.28 2.55
N LEU A 256 4.17 -20.24 2.84
CA LEU A 256 5.62 -20.39 3.03
C LEU A 256 6.00 -21.13 4.33
N ILE A 257 5.18 -21.02 5.38
CA ILE A 257 5.31 -21.82 6.61
C ILE A 257 5.01 -23.29 6.30
N ALA A 258 3.92 -23.57 5.59
CA ALA A 258 3.54 -24.94 5.19
C ALA A 258 4.60 -25.59 4.29
N GLU A 259 5.27 -24.81 3.43
CA GLU A 259 6.38 -25.25 2.58
C GLU A 259 7.73 -25.34 3.30
N ASN A 260 7.80 -24.97 4.59
CA ASN A 260 9.04 -24.92 5.38
C ASN A 260 10.15 -24.09 4.69
N LEU A 261 9.79 -22.93 4.16
CA LEU A 261 10.68 -22.03 3.44
C LEU A 261 11.18 -20.84 4.29
N LEU A 262 10.54 -20.56 5.42
CA LEU A 262 10.89 -19.46 6.32
C LEU A 262 11.64 -19.99 7.55
N PRO A 263 12.98 -19.81 7.64
CA PRO A 263 13.70 -20.16 8.86
C PRO A 263 13.52 -19.12 9.98
N SER A 264 13.17 -17.89 9.61
CA SER A 264 12.92 -16.77 10.50
C SER A 264 11.73 -15.93 10.02
N ILE A 265 10.97 -15.35 10.96
CA ILE A 265 9.89 -14.39 10.71
C ILE A 265 10.07 -13.18 11.62
N MET A 266 9.95 -11.97 11.06
CA MET A 266 10.04 -10.70 11.79
C MET A 266 8.65 -10.11 12.05
N ILE A 267 8.38 -9.71 13.29
CA ILE A 267 7.10 -9.15 13.72
C ILE A 267 7.08 -7.62 13.58
N ALA A 268 6.02 -7.09 12.99
CA ALA A 268 5.75 -5.66 12.79
C ALA A 268 5.37 -4.92 14.08
N HIS A 269 5.71 -3.63 14.16
CA HIS A 269 5.23 -2.72 15.20
C HIS A 269 3.89 -2.05 14.83
N SER A 270 2.86 -2.85 14.55
CA SER A 270 1.51 -2.38 14.17
C SER A 270 0.42 -3.02 15.03
N ILE A 271 -0.75 -2.39 15.14
CA ILE A 271 -1.95 -2.92 15.81
C ILE A 271 -2.87 -3.56 14.77
N PHE A 272 -3.47 -4.69 15.12
CA PHE A 272 -4.38 -5.45 14.25
C PHE A 272 -5.68 -5.71 15.01
N PRO A 273 -6.69 -4.84 14.93
CA PRO A 273 -7.91 -4.93 15.74
C PRO A 273 -8.63 -6.28 15.62
N ALA A 274 -8.60 -6.90 14.43
CA ALA A 274 -9.16 -8.22 14.19
C ALA A 274 -8.48 -9.36 14.97
N ILE A 275 -7.30 -9.14 15.56
CA ILE A 275 -6.56 -10.15 16.33
C ILE A 275 -6.35 -9.68 17.78
N ASP A 276 -5.80 -8.47 17.94
CA ASP A 276 -5.55 -7.85 19.24
C ASP A 276 -5.64 -6.32 19.13
N PRO A 277 -6.76 -5.70 19.53
CA PRO A 277 -6.93 -4.25 19.46
C PRO A 277 -6.08 -3.50 20.50
N ASP A 278 -5.67 -4.17 21.57
CA ASP A 278 -5.06 -3.53 22.73
C ASP A 278 -3.53 -3.42 22.66
N HIS A 279 -2.88 -4.26 21.85
CA HIS A 279 -1.43 -4.40 21.84
C HIS A 279 -0.84 -4.31 20.43
N ILE A 280 0.34 -3.72 20.36
CA ILE A 280 1.19 -3.81 19.17
C ILE A 280 1.59 -5.28 18.97
N ALA A 281 1.55 -5.76 17.72
CA ALA A 281 1.81 -7.16 17.37
C ALA A 281 3.09 -7.73 17.99
N THR A 282 4.17 -6.96 18.04
CA THR A 282 5.47 -7.39 18.63
C THR A 282 5.42 -7.75 20.11
N VAL A 283 4.46 -7.22 20.87
CA VAL A 283 4.29 -7.53 22.30
C VAL A 283 2.96 -8.25 22.58
N SER A 284 2.22 -8.64 21.53
CA SER A 284 0.95 -9.33 21.65
C SER A 284 1.15 -10.85 21.68
N LYS A 285 0.78 -11.47 22.80
CA LYS A 285 0.74 -12.94 22.91
C LYS A 285 -0.30 -13.55 21.97
N LYS A 286 -1.41 -12.85 21.68
CA LYS A 286 -2.43 -13.31 20.72
C LYS A 286 -1.86 -13.39 19.30
N VAL A 287 -1.02 -12.42 18.91
CA VAL A 287 -0.39 -12.41 17.58
C VAL A 287 0.77 -13.41 17.50
N ILE A 288 1.72 -13.35 18.45
CA ILE A 288 2.95 -14.15 18.35
C ILE A 288 2.71 -15.60 18.72
N THR A 289 2.08 -15.86 19.86
CA THR A 289 1.83 -17.23 20.30
C THR A 289 0.55 -17.78 19.66
N GLY A 290 -0.59 -17.10 19.84
CA GLY A 290 -1.89 -17.60 19.36
C GLY A 290 -1.97 -17.76 17.84
N LEU A 291 -1.65 -16.70 17.10
CA LEU A 291 -1.73 -16.74 15.63
C LEU A 291 -0.52 -17.43 15.01
N LEU A 292 0.70 -16.95 15.27
CA LEU A 292 1.88 -17.45 14.54
C LEU A 292 2.36 -18.82 15.02
N ARG A 293 2.55 -19.01 16.32
CA ARG A 293 3.08 -20.28 16.87
C ARG A 293 2.04 -21.40 16.85
N GLU A 294 0.81 -21.12 17.27
CA GLU A 294 -0.25 -22.12 17.43
C GLU A 294 -1.08 -22.28 16.16
N LYS A 295 -1.82 -21.24 15.71
CA LYS A 295 -2.75 -21.35 14.57
C LYS A 295 -2.05 -21.62 13.23
N LEU A 296 -0.92 -20.95 12.96
CA LEU A 296 -0.11 -21.19 11.76
C LEU A 296 0.94 -22.30 11.94
N GLY A 297 1.15 -22.78 13.17
CA GLY A 297 2.06 -23.89 13.46
C GLY A 297 3.54 -23.59 13.24
N TYR A 298 3.97 -22.33 13.22
CA TYR A 298 5.33 -21.94 12.85
C TYR A 298 6.38 -22.42 13.86
N GLN A 299 7.36 -23.21 13.43
CA GLN A 299 8.40 -23.79 14.31
C GLN A 299 9.77 -23.08 14.23
N GLY A 300 9.95 -22.15 13.29
CA GLY A 300 11.20 -21.41 13.12
C GLY A 300 11.42 -20.34 14.19
N VAL A 301 12.45 -19.52 13.99
CA VAL A 301 12.78 -18.41 14.88
C VAL A 301 11.83 -17.24 14.63
N ILE A 302 11.29 -16.67 15.70
CA ILE A 302 10.53 -15.42 15.69
C ILE A 302 11.42 -14.30 16.19
N THR A 303 11.67 -13.29 15.37
CA THR A 303 12.43 -12.09 15.75
C THR A 303 11.55 -10.85 15.76
N THR A 304 11.86 -9.88 16.61
CA THR A 304 11.24 -8.55 16.52
C THR A 304 11.83 -7.75 15.36
N ASP A 305 11.09 -6.75 14.87
CA ASP A 305 11.70 -5.59 14.21
C ASP A 305 12.49 -4.74 15.24
N SER A 306 13.11 -3.64 14.80
CA SER A 306 13.96 -2.80 15.62
C SER A 306 13.21 -2.17 16.80
N MET A 307 13.47 -2.67 18.00
CA MET A 307 12.80 -2.24 19.24
C MET A 307 13.09 -0.78 19.65
N THR A 308 13.98 -0.10 18.95
CA THR A 308 14.27 1.33 19.10
C THR A 308 13.39 2.25 18.24
N MET A 309 12.44 1.70 17.48
CA MET A 309 11.46 2.47 16.70
C MET A 309 10.46 3.19 17.60
N GLY A 310 9.97 4.34 17.14
CA GLY A 310 9.12 5.26 17.90
C GLY A 310 7.84 4.67 18.48
N ALA A 311 7.05 4.01 17.63
CA ALA A 311 5.75 3.44 17.99
C ALA A 311 5.83 2.52 19.22
N ILE A 312 6.82 1.63 19.27
CA ILE A 312 7.01 0.71 20.39
C ILE A 312 7.67 1.40 21.59
N ALA A 313 8.66 2.26 21.34
CA ALA A 313 9.41 2.94 22.39
C ALA A 313 8.55 3.91 23.21
N THR A 314 7.70 4.70 22.54
CA THR A 314 6.80 5.65 23.22
C THR A 314 5.76 4.94 24.07
N ARG A 315 5.20 3.82 23.60
CA ARG A 315 4.08 3.15 24.26
C ARG A 315 4.50 2.29 25.45
N TYR A 316 5.64 1.60 25.36
CA TYR A 316 6.03 0.59 26.35
C TYR A 316 7.40 0.81 27.00
N GLY A 317 8.22 1.73 26.45
CA GLY A 317 9.64 1.83 26.76
C GLY A 317 10.45 0.68 26.14
N VAL A 318 11.62 0.98 25.57
CA VAL A 318 12.41 0.01 24.78
C VAL A 318 12.74 -1.27 25.57
N ALA A 319 13.36 -1.13 26.75
CA ALA A 319 13.81 -2.27 27.56
C ALA A 319 12.65 -3.17 28.01
N ASN A 320 11.57 -2.56 28.50
CA ASN A 320 10.37 -3.28 28.91
C ASN A 320 9.67 -3.95 27.70
N ALA A 321 9.59 -3.28 26.55
CA ALA A 321 9.03 -3.85 25.34
C ALA A 321 9.82 -5.08 24.85
N CYS A 322 11.16 -5.07 24.95
CA CYS A 322 11.99 -6.24 24.63
C CYS A 322 11.63 -7.44 25.52
N ALA A 323 11.50 -7.23 26.83
CA ALA A 323 11.09 -8.30 27.74
C ALA A 323 9.65 -8.79 27.46
N MET A 324 8.72 -7.87 27.19
CA MET A 324 7.35 -8.21 26.79
C MET A 324 7.28 -9.00 25.48
N ALA A 325 8.14 -8.71 24.50
CA ALA A 325 8.18 -9.46 23.25
C ALA A 325 8.61 -10.93 23.47
N LEU A 326 9.61 -11.16 24.33
CA LEU A 326 10.03 -12.50 24.72
C LEU A 326 8.91 -13.24 25.47
N GLU A 327 8.23 -12.57 26.41
CA GLU A 327 7.05 -13.09 27.12
C GLU A 327 5.90 -13.44 26.16
N ALA A 328 5.67 -12.60 25.14
CA ALA A 328 4.64 -12.82 24.13
C ALA A 328 4.93 -14.00 23.20
N GLY A 329 6.19 -14.46 23.13
CA GLY A 329 6.60 -15.67 22.40
C GLY A 329 7.73 -15.46 21.39
N ALA A 330 8.25 -14.24 21.22
CA ALA A 330 9.41 -14.01 20.35
C ALA A 330 10.63 -14.78 20.88
N ASP A 331 11.46 -15.29 19.98
CA ASP A 331 12.69 -16.00 20.33
C ASP A 331 13.88 -15.04 20.44
N LEU A 332 13.90 -14.01 19.58
CA LEU A 332 15.00 -13.08 19.41
C LEU A 332 14.50 -11.63 19.43
N VAL A 333 15.15 -10.75 20.18
CA VAL A 333 14.88 -9.30 20.14
C VAL A 333 15.99 -8.57 19.40
N LEU A 334 15.60 -7.72 18.46
CA LEU A 334 16.50 -6.91 17.64
C LEU A 334 16.55 -5.48 18.17
N MET A 335 17.72 -5.04 18.58
CA MET A 335 17.96 -3.71 19.10
C MET A 335 19.02 -2.98 18.29
N LYS A 336 18.62 -1.94 17.55
CA LYS A 336 19.54 -0.98 16.93
C LYS A 336 19.95 0.10 17.95
N ALA A 337 20.76 -0.28 18.94
CA ALA A 337 21.25 0.61 20.00
C ALA A 337 22.73 0.34 20.30
N GLU A 338 23.48 1.40 20.64
CA GLU A 338 24.91 1.38 21.02
C GLU A 338 25.15 2.13 22.35
N ASN A 339 24.17 2.07 23.26
CA ASN A 339 24.14 2.86 24.49
C ASN A 339 23.54 2.05 25.66
N GLY A 340 23.29 2.74 26.78
CA GLY A 340 22.75 2.18 28.03
C GLY A 340 21.44 1.40 27.92
N LEU A 341 20.69 1.56 26.82
CA LEU A 341 19.45 0.79 26.58
C LEU A 341 19.72 -0.72 26.49
N VAL A 342 20.93 -1.13 26.10
CA VAL A 342 21.31 -2.54 26.06
C VAL A 342 21.36 -3.11 27.46
N GLU A 343 22.05 -2.43 28.38
CA GLU A 343 22.12 -2.81 29.79
C GLU A 343 20.74 -2.79 30.47
N GLU A 344 19.94 -1.75 30.21
CA GLU A 344 18.55 -1.68 30.70
C GLU A 344 17.69 -2.84 30.19
N THR A 345 17.88 -3.27 28.94
CA THR A 345 17.14 -4.39 28.35
C THR A 345 17.55 -5.72 28.99
N ILE A 346 18.84 -5.97 29.17
CA ILE A 346 19.32 -7.17 29.87
C ILE A 346 18.71 -7.24 31.27
N GLU A 347 18.69 -6.13 31.99
CA GLU A 347 18.12 -6.05 33.33
C GLU A 347 16.61 -6.26 33.34
N ALA A 348 15.86 -5.69 32.38
CA ALA A 348 14.42 -5.94 32.23
C ALA A 348 14.12 -7.44 31.99
N ILE A 349 14.92 -8.13 31.17
CA ILE A 349 14.78 -9.56 30.94
C ILE A 349 15.09 -10.36 32.22
N ARG A 350 16.12 -9.97 32.98
CA ARG A 350 16.40 -10.57 34.30
C ARG A 350 15.23 -10.40 35.26
N GLN A 351 14.59 -9.23 35.30
CA GLN A 351 13.44 -8.98 36.17
C GLN A 351 12.22 -9.81 35.77
N PHE A 352 11.95 -9.96 34.47
CA PHE A 352 10.86 -10.82 33.98
C PHE A 352 11.11 -12.30 34.28
N THR A 353 12.37 -12.75 34.19
CA THR A 353 12.73 -14.13 34.56
C THR A 353 12.67 -14.36 36.07
N ALA A 354 13.18 -13.42 36.88
CA ALA A 354 13.14 -13.51 38.34
C ALA A 354 11.72 -13.45 38.91
N SER A 355 10.81 -12.71 38.27
CA SER A 355 9.39 -12.63 38.66
C SER A 355 8.55 -13.82 38.16
N GLY A 356 9.11 -14.71 37.34
CA GLY A 356 8.39 -15.85 36.77
C GLY A 356 7.44 -15.50 35.62
N ARG A 357 7.48 -14.26 35.11
CA ARG A 357 6.76 -13.87 33.88
C ARG A 357 7.28 -14.60 32.65
N ILE A 358 8.58 -14.87 32.63
CA ILE A 358 9.23 -15.74 31.65
C ILE A 358 9.99 -16.82 32.42
N SER A 359 9.62 -18.08 32.24
CA SER A 359 10.36 -19.18 32.86
C SER A 359 11.71 -19.38 32.19
N MET A 360 12.69 -19.93 32.92
CA MET A 360 13.97 -20.31 32.31
C MET A 360 13.83 -21.45 31.29
N GLU A 361 12.78 -22.28 31.39
CA GLU A 361 12.46 -23.31 30.40
C GLU A 361 12.01 -22.67 29.07
N GLU A 362 11.18 -21.62 29.13
CA GLU A 362 10.81 -20.85 27.93
C GLU A 362 12.04 -20.18 27.29
N ILE A 363 12.95 -19.64 28.09
CA ILE A 363 14.23 -19.11 27.58
C ILE A 363 15.05 -20.23 26.92
N ASP A 364 15.13 -21.42 27.52
CA ASP A 364 15.87 -22.55 26.96
C ASP A 364 15.33 -22.98 25.60
N ASP A 365 14.01 -23.02 25.44
CA ASP A 365 13.38 -23.33 24.15
C ASP A 365 13.66 -22.25 23.09
N LYS A 366 13.66 -20.97 23.45
CA LYS A 366 14.01 -19.86 22.54
C LYS A 366 15.46 -19.97 22.08
N VAL A 367 16.39 -20.16 23.04
CA VAL A 367 17.81 -20.33 22.76
C VAL A 367 18.06 -21.59 21.91
N TYR A 368 17.35 -22.69 22.19
CA TYR A 368 17.43 -23.90 21.38
C TYR A 368 17.07 -23.62 19.91
N ARG A 369 15.95 -22.91 19.63
CA ARG A 369 15.55 -22.57 18.25
C ARG A 369 16.61 -21.73 17.55
N ILE A 370 17.19 -20.74 18.24
CA ILE A 370 18.24 -19.88 17.70
C ILE A 370 19.51 -20.69 17.38
N LEU A 371 19.99 -21.48 18.33
CA LEU A 371 21.24 -22.24 18.16
C LEU A 371 21.08 -23.38 17.15
N ASP A 372 19.93 -24.05 17.11
CA ASP A 372 19.63 -25.06 16.09
C ASP A 372 19.56 -24.44 14.69
N LEU A 373 18.96 -23.25 14.55
CA LEU A 373 18.97 -22.52 13.29
C LEU A 373 20.41 -22.20 12.84
N LYS A 374 21.25 -21.65 13.73
CA LYS A 374 22.67 -21.39 13.45
C LYS A 374 23.40 -22.67 13.04
N TYR A 375 23.12 -23.79 13.70
CA TYR A 375 23.72 -25.09 13.39
C TYR A 375 23.33 -25.60 12.01
N ARG A 376 22.03 -25.62 11.68
CA ARG A 376 21.52 -26.06 10.37
C ARG A 376 22.04 -25.22 9.21
N TYR A 377 22.30 -23.93 9.45
CA TYR A 377 22.86 -23.01 8.46
C TYR A 377 24.39 -22.94 8.46
N GLY A 378 25.06 -23.75 9.29
CA GLY A 378 26.51 -23.97 9.23
C GLY A 378 27.36 -22.94 9.97
N LEU A 379 26.79 -22.12 10.85
CA LEU A 379 27.55 -21.08 11.56
C LEU A 379 28.52 -21.65 12.60
N PHE A 380 28.30 -22.90 13.04
CA PHE A 380 29.22 -23.64 13.92
C PHE A 380 30.39 -24.29 13.15
N ALA A 381 30.35 -24.29 11.82
CA ALA A 381 31.48 -24.75 11.02
C ALA A 381 32.65 -23.75 11.13
N PRO A 382 33.91 -24.21 10.95
CA PRO A 382 35.03 -23.31 10.78
C PRO A 382 34.76 -22.37 9.58
N PRO A 383 35.23 -21.11 9.63
CA PRO A 383 35.00 -20.16 8.56
C PRO A 383 35.64 -20.68 7.27
N ASP A 384 34.92 -20.56 6.16
CA ASP A 384 35.44 -20.93 4.85
C ASP A 384 36.60 -19.98 4.50
N GLN A 385 37.81 -20.51 4.38
CA GLN A 385 39.02 -19.75 4.11
C GLN A 385 39.21 -19.41 2.62
N ALA A 386 38.29 -19.84 1.74
CA ALA A 386 38.68 -20.13 0.36
C ALA A 386 38.60 -18.97 -0.66
N LYS A 387 37.91 -17.84 -0.41
CA LYS A 387 37.77 -16.76 -1.43
C LYS A 387 37.80 -15.35 -0.87
N ASP A 388 38.57 -14.47 -1.53
CA ASP A 388 38.48 -13.02 -1.35
C ASP A 388 37.08 -12.55 -1.75
N PRO A 389 36.34 -11.81 -0.89
CA PRO A 389 35.03 -11.27 -1.25
C PRO A 389 35.01 -10.58 -2.61
N LYS A 390 36.10 -9.88 -2.94
CA LYS A 390 36.21 -9.17 -4.21
C LYS A 390 35.98 -10.10 -5.41
N GLU A 391 36.52 -11.32 -5.41
CA GLU A 391 36.35 -12.26 -6.53
C GLU A 391 34.88 -12.66 -6.75
N VAL A 392 34.12 -12.79 -5.66
CA VAL A 392 32.69 -13.12 -5.72
C VAL A 392 31.88 -11.92 -6.24
N LEU A 393 32.20 -10.72 -5.77
CA LEU A 393 31.52 -9.49 -6.19
C LEU A 393 31.83 -9.14 -7.65
N GLU A 394 33.00 -9.52 -8.15
CA GLU A 394 33.41 -9.27 -9.54
C GLU A 394 33.00 -10.39 -10.52
N GLU A 395 32.30 -11.43 -10.04
CA GLU A 395 31.90 -12.57 -10.85
C GLU A 395 31.06 -12.13 -12.08
N PRO A 396 31.47 -12.47 -13.31
CA PRO A 396 30.78 -12.05 -14.52
C PRO A 396 29.30 -12.48 -14.57
N SER A 397 28.99 -13.64 -14.00
CA SER A 397 27.62 -14.19 -13.97
C SER A 397 26.66 -13.32 -13.15
N ILE A 398 27.14 -12.76 -12.02
CA ILE A 398 26.35 -11.90 -11.12
C ILE A 398 26.14 -10.53 -11.75
N ARG A 399 27.19 -9.96 -12.35
CA ARG A 399 27.12 -8.69 -13.10
C ARG A 399 26.13 -8.79 -14.25
N GLU A 400 26.18 -9.88 -15.01
CA GLU A 400 25.26 -10.11 -16.11
C GLU A 400 23.82 -10.32 -15.62
N LEU A 401 23.63 -11.03 -14.51
CA LEU A 401 22.31 -11.14 -13.88
C LEU A 401 21.75 -9.76 -13.49
N ALA A 402 22.57 -8.87 -12.92
CA ALA A 402 22.13 -7.53 -12.55
C ALA A 402 21.69 -6.71 -13.77
N ARG A 403 22.42 -6.81 -14.90
CA ARG A 403 22.03 -6.19 -16.18
C ARG A 403 20.73 -6.73 -16.74
N ILE A 404 20.59 -8.06 -16.77
CA ILE A 404 19.36 -8.71 -17.26
C ILE A 404 18.17 -8.32 -16.39
N ALA A 405 18.32 -8.37 -15.06
CA ALA A 405 17.26 -7.98 -14.13
C ALA A 405 16.88 -6.51 -14.30
N ALA A 406 17.85 -5.61 -14.45
CA ALA A 406 17.61 -4.20 -14.72
C ALA A 406 16.80 -4.00 -16.02
N ARG A 407 17.30 -4.54 -17.14
CA ARG A 407 16.63 -4.49 -18.45
C ARG A 407 15.18 -5.00 -18.39
N ARG A 408 14.98 -6.15 -17.73
CA ARG A 408 13.66 -6.78 -17.58
C ARG A 408 12.75 -6.08 -16.59
N SER A 409 13.26 -5.19 -15.75
CA SER A 409 12.45 -4.46 -14.76
C SER A 409 12.00 -3.08 -15.25
N VAL A 410 12.82 -2.38 -16.05
CA VAL A 410 12.50 -1.03 -16.52
C VAL A 410 11.27 -1.05 -17.42
N LEU A 411 10.32 -0.16 -17.14
CA LEU A 411 9.09 0.00 -17.92
C LEU A 411 8.85 1.46 -18.32
N ILE A 412 8.15 1.64 -19.43
CA ILE A 412 7.53 2.91 -19.81
C ILE A 412 6.07 2.83 -19.39
N GLU A 413 5.66 3.70 -18.46
CA GLU A 413 4.29 3.74 -17.94
C GLU A 413 3.38 4.62 -18.82
N ARG A 414 3.89 5.79 -19.20
CA ARG A 414 3.25 6.73 -20.16
C ARG A 414 4.26 7.18 -21.20
N GLN A 415 3.80 7.40 -22.42
CA GLN A 415 4.59 8.04 -23.47
C GLN A 415 3.69 8.74 -24.49
N GLU A 416 4.11 9.92 -24.90
CA GLU A 416 3.62 10.59 -26.10
C GLU A 416 4.42 10.12 -27.33
N PRO A 417 3.76 9.99 -28.49
CA PRO A 417 4.45 9.63 -29.73
C PRO A 417 5.58 10.61 -30.07
N GLY A 418 6.78 10.09 -30.35
CA GLY A 418 7.90 10.89 -30.84
C GLY A 418 8.74 11.59 -29.75
N VAL A 419 8.46 11.38 -28.47
CA VAL A 419 9.32 11.86 -27.37
C VAL A 419 10.43 10.86 -27.06
N ILE A 420 10.08 9.57 -26.92
CA ILE A 420 11.01 8.45 -26.75
C ILE A 420 10.92 7.57 -28.01
N PRO A 421 12.04 7.20 -28.67
CA PRO A 421 13.42 7.53 -28.30
C PRO A 421 13.82 8.97 -28.65
N ILE A 422 14.67 9.55 -27.82
CA ILE A 422 15.22 10.91 -28.01
C ILE A 422 16.18 10.92 -29.20
N ARG A 423 15.96 11.81 -30.18
CA ARG A 423 16.80 11.95 -31.38
C ARG A 423 16.94 13.41 -31.81
N GLY A 424 18.17 13.90 -31.94
CA GLY A 424 18.47 15.21 -32.54
C GLY A 424 17.88 16.41 -31.79
N LYS A 425 17.63 16.27 -30.49
CA LYS A 425 17.04 17.27 -29.60
C LYS A 425 18.10 17.74 -28.60
N ARG A 426 18.02 18.99 -28.14
CA ARG A 426 18.82 19.49 -27.01
C ARG A 426 18.21 18.95 -25.71
N VAL A 427 19.02 18.26 -24.92
CA VAL A 427 18.56 17.52 -23.73
C VAL A 427 19.14 18.16 -22.47
N LEU A 428 18.29 18.33 -21.45
CA LEU A 428 18.71 18.61 -20.08
C LEU A 428 18.36 17.42 -19.18
N VAL A 429 19.34 16.93 -18.42
CA VAL A 429 19.12 15.93 -17.36
C VAL A 429 19.09 16.63 -16.00
N VAL A 430 17.91 16.66 -15.37
CA VAL A 430 17.69 17.14 -14.00
C VAL A 430 17.67 15.95 -13.04
N GLU A 431 18.78 15.75 -12.33
CA GLU A 431 19.01 14.55 -11.51
C GLU A 431 19.02 14.84 -10.01
N GLN A 432 18.14 14.14 -9.29
CA GLN A 432 18.04 14.11 -7.84
C GLN A 432 19.17 13.27 -7.25
N LYS A 433 19.88 13.83 -6.27
CA LYS A 433 20.77 13.05 -5.42
C LYS A 433 19.97 12.01 -4.64
N VAL A 434 20.31 10.71 -4.73
CA VAL A 434 19.54 9.61 -4.09
C VAL A 434 20.17 9.05 -2.81
N LYS A 435 21.50 9.11 -2.67
CA LYS A 435 22.22 8.66 -1.47
C LYS A 435 23.26 9.68 -1.03
N GLU A 436 23.60 9.66 0.26
CA GLU A 436 24.65 10.51 0.83
C GLU A 436 26.04 10.11 0.35
N TYR A 437 26.24 8.81 0.09
CA TYR A 437 27.45 8.22 -0.45
C TYR A 437 27.45 8.34 -1.98
N ASN A 438 28.55 8.88 -2.51
CA ASN A 438 28.76 9.21 -3.90
C ASN A 438 30.13 8.62 -4.29
N ASP A 439 30.12 7.43 -4.89
CA ASP A 439 31.32 6.77 -5.41
C ASP A 439 31.21 6.47 -6.92
N MET A 440 32.31 6.04 -7.53
CA MET A 440 32.36 5.81 -8.98
C MET A 440 31.45 4.68 -9.48
N GLN A 441 30.88 3.86 -8.59
CA GLN A 441 29.91 2.83 -8.96
C GLN A 441 28.49 3.33 -8.81
N TRP A 442 28.21 4.13 -7.78
CA TRP A 442 26.89 4.68 -7.48
C TRP A 442 27.00 6.14 -7.00
N HIS A 443 26.79 7.08 -7.91
CA HIS A 443 26.83 8.52 -7.66
C HIS A 443 25.62 9.27 -8.20
N SER A 444 25.42 10.49 -7.71
CA SER A 444 24.59 11.49 -8.41
C SER A 444 25.21 11.79 -9.77
N GLY A 445 24.41 11.80 -10.83
CA GLY A 445 24.89 12.06 -12.20
C GLY A 445 25.10 10.79 -13.01
N ILE A 446 24.80 9.61 -12.47
CA ILE A 446 24.92 8.34 -13.20
C ILE A 446 23.89 8.23 -14.34
N LEU A 447 22.71 8.86 -14.21
CA LEU A 447 21.78 8.94 -15.34
C LEU A 447 22.35 9.83 -16.43
N TYR A 448 22.87 11.00 -16.06
CA TYR A 448 23.55 11.88 -17.00
C TYR A 448 24.76 11.20 -17.68
N GLU A 449 25.64 10.55 -16.91
CA GLU A 449 26.78 9.79 -17.44
C GLU A 449 26.32 8.72 -18.43
N ALA A 450 25.27 7.96 -18.09
CA ALA A 450 24.71 6.95 -18.97
C ALA A 450 24.09 7.55 -20.25
N CYS A 451 23.47 8.73 -20.15
CA CYS A 451 22.98 9.48 -21.32
C CYS A 451 24.12 9.92 -22.24
N LEU A 452 25.29 10.29 -21.71
CA LEU A 452 26.46 10.67 -22.50
C LEU A 452 26.98 9.54 -23.41
N ALA A 453 26.60 8.28 -23.18
CA ALA A 453 26.91 7.20 -24.11
C ALA A 453 26.19 7.36 -25.47
N TYR A 454 25.08 8.12 -25.50
CA TYR A 454 24.20 8.29 -26.66
C TYR A 454 24.11 9.73 -27.15
N ASP A 455 24.21 10.70 -26.23
CA ASP A 455 24.16 12.14 -26.54
C ASP A 455 25.28 12.89 -25.81
N LYS A 456 26.32 13.29 -26.55
CA LYS A 456 27.44 14.09 -26.01
C LYS A 456 27.08 15.57 -25.80
N GLY A 457 25.93 16.02 -26.27
CA GLY A 457 25.42 17.38 -26.12
C GLY A 457 24.39 17.55 -25.02
N ALA A 458 24.08 16.50 -24.26
CA ALA A 458 23.20 16.60 -23.09
C ALA A 458 23.84 17.49 -22.02
N ASP A 459 23.04 18.36 -21.41
CA ASP A 459 23.44 19.17 -20.25
C ASP A 459 22.96 18.54 -18.94
N TYR A 460 23.59 18.94 -17.83
CA TYR A 460 23.37 18.36 -16.50
C TYR A 460 23.02 19.41 -15.46
N LEU A 461 21.99 19.11 -14.66
CA LEU A 461 21.62 19.87 -13.48
C LEU A 461 21.39 18.90 -12.32
N GLU A 462 22.34 18.88 -11.37
CA GLU A 462 22.18 18.16 -10.10
C GLU A 462 21.36 18.98 -9.11
N THR A 463 20.52 18.29 -8.34
CA THR A 463 19.71 18.87 -7.27
C THR A 463 19.92 18.14 -5.95
N SER A 464 19.51 18.77 -4.85
CA SER A 464 19.28 18.04 -3.60
C SER A 464 18.20 16.96 -3.78
N TYR A 465 18.19 15.94 -2.90
CA TYR A 465 17.12 14.93 -2.89
C TYR A 465 15.75 15.61 -2.79
N SER A 466 15.64 16.59 -1.89
CA SER A 466 14.50 17.50 -1.75
C SER A 466 14.91 18.87 -2.26
N PHE A 467 14.23 19.40 -3.28
CA PHE A 467 14.61 20.65 -3.90
C PHE A 467 14.50 21.79 -2.89
N ASP A 468 15.64 22.45 -2.65
CA ASP A 468 15.66 23.73 -1.95
C ASP A 468 15.25 24.88 -2.90
N ALA A 469 15.25 26.12 -2.40
CA ALA A 469 14.87 27.27 -3.21
C ALA A 469 15.83 27.51 -4.39
N ALA A 470 17.11 27.20 -4.24
CA ALA A 470 18.11 27.36 -5.29
C ALA A 470 17.95 26.30 -6.37
N ASP A 471 17.66 25.06 -6.00
CA ASP A 471 17.32 23.98 -6.93
C ASP A 471 16.11 24.37 -7.80
N ARG A 472 15.02 24.84 -7.16
CA ARG A 472 13.80 25.27 -7.87
C ARG A 472 14.05 26.39 -8.86
N GLN A 473 14.82 27.41 -8.44
CA GLN A 473 15.16 28.54 -9.30
C GLN A 473 16.02 28.10 -10.50
N ARG A 474 17.08 27.31 -10.26
CA ARG A 474 17.96 26.83 -11.34
C ARG A 474 17.22 25.98 -12.35
N ILE A 475 16.28 25.13 -11.90
CA ILE A 475 15.42 24.36 -12.81
C ILE A 475 14.59 25.32 -13.65
N ALA A 476 13.82 26.22 -13.02
CA ALA A 476 12.95 27.16 -13.71
C ALA A 476 13.70 28.03 -14.74
N ASP A 477 14.89 28.50 -14.41
CA ASP A 477 15.75 29.29 -15.31
C ASP A 477 16.23 28.49 -16.53
N ALA A 478 16.40 27.17 -16.39
CA ALA A 478 16.86 26.30 -17.48
C ALA A 478 15.72 25.83 -18.39
N LEU A 479 14.47 25.78 -17.90
CA LEU A 479 13.31 25.35 -18.69
C LEU A 479 13.10 26.24 -19.94
N ASN A 480 12.51 25.68 -20.99
CA ASN A 480 12.32 26.28 -22.33
C ASN A 480 13.61 26.51 -23.15
N THR A 481 14.80 26.38 -22.55
CA THR A 481 16.07 26.42 -23.31
C THR A 481 16.32 25.12 -24.06
N TYR A 482 15.74 24.01 -23.59
CA TYR A 482 15.95 22.66 -24.10
C TYR A 482 14.71 22.12 -24.80
N ASP A 483 14.91 21.18 -25.72
CA ASP A 483 13.82 20.56 -26.44
C ASP A 483 13.22 19.40 -25.61
N VAL A 484 14.08 18.67 -24.86
CA VAL A 484 13.67 17.60 -23.92
C VAL A 484 14.28 17.85 -22.54
N VAL A 485 13.48 17.68 -21.50
CA VAL A 485 13.94 17.67 -20.10
C VAL A 485 13.69 16.29 -19.50
N ILE A 486 14.77 15.56 -19.20
CA ILE A 486 14.73 14.33 -18.43
C ILE A 486 14.79 14.71 -16.95
N ALA A 487 13.67 14.53 -16.26
CA ALA A 487 13.51 14.91 -14.86
C ALA A 487 13.41 13.66 -13.99
N THR A 488 14.25 13.56 -12.96
CA THR A 488 14.10 12.49 -11.97
C THR A 488 13.15 12.90 -10.83
N ASN A 489 12.34 11.95 -10.36
CA ASN A 489 11.58 12.07 -9.13
C ASN A 489 11.54 10.73 -8.39
N TYR A 490 12.53 10.52 -7.52
CA TYR A 490 12.72 9.27 -6.80
C TYR A 490 12.07 9.31 -5.41
N PHE A 491 11.68 8.13 -4.95
CA PHE A 491 11.12 7.90 -3.64
C PHE A 491 12.04 7.04 -2.75
N LEU A 492 12.20 7.47 -1.51
CA LEU A 492 12.97 6.81 -0.47
C LEU A 492 12.21 6.97 0.86
N ARG A 493 11.47 5.94 1.28
CA ARG A 493 10.83 5.75 2.60
C ARG A 493 10.31 7.06 3.26
N GLY A 494 9.03 7.38 3.04
CA GLY A 494 8.37 8.55 3.65
C GLY A 494 8.80 9.92 3.13
N THR A 495 9.78 10.00 2.21
CA THR A 495 10.21 11.27 1.61
C THR A 495 9.75 11.40 0.15
N ALA A 496 8.47 11.70 -0.04
CA ALA A 496 7.95 12.21 -1.31
C ALA A 496 8.30 13.71 -1.40
N ARG A 497 9.44 14.02 -2.01
CA ARG A 497 9.96 15.38 -2.08
C ARG A 497 10.07 15.71 -3.56
N ASN A 498 9.35 16.73 -4.03
CA ASN A 498 9.34 17.32 -5.38
C ASN A 498 8.14 16.96 -6.29
N LEU A 499 7.18 16.14 -5.83
CA LEU A 499 5.96 15.82 -6.58
C LEU A 499 5.18 17.09 -7.02
N GLU A 500 4.86 17.97 -6.07
CA GLU A 500 4.10 19.20 -6.35
C GLU A 500 4.86 20.13 -7.30
N PHE A 501 6.16 20.28 -7.11
CA PHE A 501 6.99 21.12 -7.97
C PHE A 501 6.91 20.63 -9.42
N TRP A 502 7.10 19.33 -9.67
CA TRP A 502 7.01 18.79 -11.02
C TRP A 502 5.61 18.92 -11.60
N ARG A 503 4.56 18.73 -10.79
CA ARG A 503 3.17 18.97 -11.18
C ARG A 503 2.97 20.41 -11.68
N GLU A 504 3.46 21.40 -10.95
CA GLU A 504 3.43 22.81 -11.33
C GLU A 504 4.21 23.07 -12.63
N GLN A 505 5.44 22.56 -12.76
CA GLN A 505 6.25 22.75 -13.97
C GLN A 505 5.58 22.15 -15.22
N PHE A 506 5.00 20.95 -15.11
CA PHE A 506 4.29 20.33 -16.23
C PHE A 506 3.05 21.13 -16.65
N ALA A 507 2.35 21.75 -15.69
CA ALA A 507 1.20 22.61 -15.96
C ALA A 507 1.59 23.95 -16.60
N MET A 508 2.69 24.56 -16.14
CA MET A 508 3.18 25.85 -16.66
C MET A 508 3.83 25.73 -18.05
N HIS A 509 4.36 24.55 -18.40
CA HIS A 509 5.08 24.31 -19.65
C HIS A 509 4.45 23.18 -20.49
N PRO A 510 3.17 23.30 -20.91
CA PRO A 510 2.43 22.21 -21.57
C PRO A 510 2.99 21.81 -22.96
N LYS A 511 3.88 22.63 -23.54
CA LYS A 511 4.54 22.36 -24.84
C LYS A 511 5.94 21.76 -24.69
N GLN A 512 6.50 21.72 -23.49
CA GLN A 512 7.82 21.16 -23.23
C GLN A 512 7.74 19.62 -23.18
N ASP A 513 8.64 18.94 -23.88
CA ASP A 513 8.77 17.48 -23.77
C ASP A 513 9.48 17.13 -22.46
N PHE A 514 8.71 16.87 -21.41
CA PHE A 514 9.22 16.32 -20.16
C PHE A 514 9.19 14.79 -20.21
N ILE A 515 10.26 14.18 -19.72
CA ILE A 515 10.34 12.76 -19.42
C ILE A 515 10.63 12.60 -17.93
N LEU A 516 9.65 12.11 -17.18
CA LEU A 516 9.80 11.82 -15.77
C LEU A 516 10.40 10.42 -15.58
N VAL A 517 11.53 10.32 -14.88
CA VAL A 517 12.15 9.06 -14.47
C VAL A 517 11.92 8.88 -12.97
N THR A 518 11.28 7.80 -12.57
CA THR A 518 10.99 7.50 -11.17
C THR A 518 11.35 6.06 -10.82
N ASN A 519 11.45 5.74 -9.53
CA ASN A 519 11.77 4.41 -9.03
C ASN A 519 10.55 3.71 -8.38
N THR A 520 9.35 4.26 -8.54
CA THR A 520 8.12 3.69 -8.00
C THR A 520 6.93 3.96 -8.93
N PRO A 521 5.98 3.01 -9.08
CA PRO A 521 4.85 3.15 -10.01
C PRO A 521 3.65 3.93 -9.42
N TYR A 522 3.77 4.54 -8.24
CA TYR A 522 2.65 5.16 -7.51
C TYR A 522 2.59 6.69 -7.73
N GLU A 523 1.44 7.18 -8.19
CA GLU A 523 1.18 8.61 -8.48
C GLU A 523 1.12 9.47 -7.22
N GLU A 524 0.56 8.90 -6.17
CA GLU A 524 0.41 9.50 -4.85
C GLU A 524 1.77 9.79 -4.20
N ILE A 525 2.82 9.13 -4.69
CA ILE A 525 4.16 9.17 -4.12
C ILE A 525 5.14 9.95 -5.00
N SER A 526 5.25 9.63 -6.29
CA SER A 526 6.33 10.17 -7.13
C SER A 526 5.97 10.53 -8.57
N ILE A 527 4.76 10.21 -9.05
CA ILE A 527 4.36 10.49 -10.42
C ILE A 527 3.26 11.56 -10.41
N PRO A 528 3.54 12.82 -10.81
CA PRO A 528 2.49 13.81 -10.99
C PRO A 528 1.45 13.30 -12.01
N GLY A 529 0.16 13.39 -11.69
CA GLY A 529 -0.90 12.89 -12.55
C GLY A 529 -0.90 13.51 -13.96
N ASN A 530 -0.38 14.72 -14.12
CA ASN A 530 -0.22 15.42 -15.40
C ASN A 530 1.11 15.12 -16.13
N ALA A 531 1.95 14.19 -15.64
CA ALA A 531 3.14 13.73 -16.35
C ALA A 531 2.75 12.93 -17.60
N ARG A 532 3.29 13.31 -18.76
CA ARG A 532 2.92 12.74 -20.08
C ARG A 532 3.84 11.64 -20.56
N ASN A 533 5.11 11.67 -20.14
CA ASN A 533 6.11 10.63 -20.41
C ASN A 533 6.72 10.20 -19.09
N VAL A 534 6.58 8.92 -18.73
CA VAL A 534 6.97 8.37 -17.42
C VAL A 534 7.70 7.05 -17.61
N LEU A 535 8.91 6.94 -17.07
CA LEU A 535 9.66 5.70 -16.94
C LEU A 535 9.76 5.30 -15.47
N VAL A 536 9.50 4.02 -15.20
CA VAL A 536 9.65 3.45 -13.86
C VAL A 536 10.83 2.49 -13.87
N THR A 537 11.84 2.81 -13.05
CA THR A 537 13.09 2.07 -12.97
C THR A 537 13.09 0.98 -11.89
N PHE A 538 12.15 1.06 -10.93
CA PHE A 538 12.04 0.25 -9.69
C PHE A 538 13.26 0.26 -8.75
N ALA A 539 14.38 0.83 -9.16
CA ALA A 539 15.56 1.03 -8.36
C ALA A 539 16.42 2.15 -8.96
N THR A 540 17.19 2.79 -8.10
CA THR A 540 18.19 3.78 -8.49
C THR A 540 19.58 3.16 -8.59
N SER A 541 19.67 1.82 -8.64
CA SER A 541 20.90 1.06 -8.79
C SER A 541 21.57 1.31 -10.14
N PRO A 542 22.91 1.15 -10.24
CA PRO A 542 23.66 1.51 -11.45
C PRO A 542 23.14 0.86 -12.74
N GLU A 543 22.87 -0.45 -12.72
CA GLU A 543 22.37 -1.15 -13.91
C GLU A 543 20.94 -0.72 -14.30
N ASN A 544 20.08 -0.40 -13.33
CA ASN A 544 18.73 0.13 -13.61
C ASN A 544 18.79 1.51 -14.28
N ILE A 545 19.70 2.37 -13.84
CA ILE A 545 19.88 3.69 -14.43
C ILE A 545 20.50 3.60 -15.84
N ARG A 546 21.50 2.73 -16.05
CA ARG A 546 22.07 2.50 -17.39
C ARG A 546 21.05 1.92 -18.36
N ALA A 547 20.23 0.97 -17.93
CA ALA A 547 19.12 0.45 -18.72
C ALA A 547 18.11 1.55 -19.06
N THR A 548 17.80 2.44 -18.12
CA THR A 548 16.91 3.58 -18.33
C THR A 548 17.44 4.51 -19.42
N ALA A 549 18.72 4.90 -19.38
CA ALA A 549 19.33 5.71 -20.43
C ALA A 549 19.28 5.03 -21.80
N ALA A 550 19.55 3.71 -21.86
CA ALA A 550 19.45 2.97 -23.11
C ALA A 550 18.02 2.96 -23.69
N VAL A 551 16.98 2.87 -22.84
CA VAL A 551 15.58 2.98 -23.24
C VAL A 551 15.25 4.38 -23.76
N LEU A 552 15.69 5.43 -23.06
CA LEU A 552 15.45 6.84 -23.45
C LEU A 552 15.95 7.14 -24.87
N TYR A 553 17.08 6.56 -25.27
CA TYR A 553 17.67 6.75 -26.61
C TYR A 553 17.33 5.62 -27.61
N GLY A 554 16.50 4.64 -27.22
CA GLY A 554 16.07 3.55 -28.09
C GLY A 554 17.15 2.51 -28.42
N ALA A 555 18.25 2.48 -27.66
CA ALA A 555 19.27 1.44 -27.72
C ALA A 555 18.82 0.14 -27.03
N MET A 556 17.76 0.20 -26.24
CA MET A 556 17.16 -0.92 -25.52
C MET A 556 15.63 -0.83 -25.60
N THR A 557 14.97 -1.98 -25.73
CA THR A 557 13.52 -2.08 -25.59
C THR A 557 13.19 -2.33 -24.11
N PRO A 558 12.27 -1.57 -23.49
CA PRO A 558 11.82 -1.86 -22.13
C PRO A 558 11.05 -3.19 -22.10
N GLU A 559 11.41 -4.08 -21.18
CA GLU A 559 10.83 -5.42 -21.05
C GLU A 559 9.92 -5.55 -19.80
N GLY A 560 9.86 -4.52 -18.95
CA GLY A 560 9.10 -4.55 -17.69
C GLY A 560 7.59 -4.68 -17.89
N VAL A 561 7.01 -5.66 -17.19
CA VAL A 561 5.56 -5.90 -17.12
C VAL A 561 4.99 -5.23 -15.88
N TRP A 562 3.84 -4.56 -16.03
CA TRP A 562 3.17 -3.84 -14.94
C TRP A 562 2.94 -4.71 -13.70
N PRO A 563 3.48 -4.38 -12.50
CA PRO A 563 3.54 -5.27 -11.34
C PRO A 563 2.30 -5.32 -10.44
N LEU A 564 1.28 -4.49 -10.71
CA LEU A 564 0.14 -4.28 -9.83
C LEU A 564 -1.17 -4.75 -10.49
N LYS A 565 -2.10 -5.31 -9.70
CA LYS A 565 -3.51 -5.52 -10.10
C LYS A 565 -4.24 -4.18 -10.17
N TYR A 566 -3.98 -3.32 -9.18
CA TYR A 566 -4.36 -1.93 -9.19
C TYR A 566 -3.71 -1.24 -10.38
N THR A 567 -4.55 -0.85 -11.31
CA THR A 567 -4.22 0.17 -12.29
C THR A 567 -5.01 1.39 -11.87
N TRP A 568 -4.32 2.50 -11.61
CA TRP A 568 -4.93 3.75 -11.19
C TRP A 568 -6.19 4.10 -12.01
N PRO A 569 -7.23 4.70 -11.39
CA PRO A 569 -8.34 5.37 -12.08
C PRO A 569 -7.80 6.45 -13.02
N GLY A 570 -7.49 6.05 -14.25
CA GLY A 570 -6.66 6.83 -15.16
C GLY A 570 -6.36 6.11 -16.46
N LYS A 571 -6.22 4.79 -16.39
CA LYS A 571 -5.85 3.99 -17.55
C LYS A 571 -7.06 3.37 -18.21
N LYS A 572 -7.51 3.98 -19.31
CA LYS A 572 -8.41 3.37 -20.28
C LYS A 572 -7.88 1.99 -20.69
N ARG A 573 -8.54 0.89 -20.30
CA ARG A 573 -8.12 -0.48 -20.69
C ARG A 573 -8.76 -0.85 -22.02
N LYS A 574 -9.97 -0.37 -22.27
CA LYS A 574 -10.77 -0.62 -23.47
C LYS A 574 -11.31 0.65 -24.06
N GLU A 575 -11.80 0.55 -25.29
CA GLU A 575 -12.24 1.73 -26.03
C GLU A 575 -13.51 2.39 -25.46
N PHE A 576 -14.38 1.56 -24.88
CA PHE A 576 -15.70 1.92 -24.33
C PHE A 576 -15.72 1.80 -22.79
N MET A 577 -16.62 2.55 -22.18
CA MET A 577 -16.89 2.54 -20.74
C MET A 577 -18.39 2.40 -20.49
N VAL A 578 -18.77 1.55 -19.54
CA VAL A 578 -20.16 1.42 -19.07
C VAL A 578 -20.19 1.64 -17.57
N CYS A 579 -20.85 2.71 -17.16
CA CYS A 579 -21.15 3.09 -15.79
C CYS A 579 -22.52 2.57 -15.40
N ILE A 580 -22.62 1.87 -14.28
CA ILE A 580 -23.86 1.25 -13.81
C ILE A 580 -24.18 1.78 -12.41
N ASP A 581 -25.37 2.34 -12.22
CA ASP A 581 -25.88 2.62 -10.88
C ASP A 581 -26.17 1.33 -10.11
N SER A 582 -25.99 1.35 -8.79
CA SER A 582 -26.11 0.16 -7.97
C SER A 582 -27.56 -0.11 -7.53
N ASP A 583 -28.03 0.62 -6.52
CA ASP A 583 -29.33 0.40 -5.90
C ASP A 583 -30.46 0.81 -6.85
N GLY A 584 -31.46 -0.05 -7.07
CA GLY A 584 -32.62 0.25 -7.93
C GLY A 584 -32.35 0.11 -9.43
N CYS A 585 -31.08 0.09 -9.82
CA CYS A 585 -30.64 -0.15 -11.19
C CYS A 585 -30.12 -1.58 -11.37
N ALA A 586 -28.95 -1.93 -10.82
CA ALA A 586 -28.41 -3.29 -10.89
C ALA A 586 -28.95 -4.20 -9.77
N MET A 587 -29.14 -3.65 -8.58
CA MET A 587 -29.49 -4.36 -7.35
C MET A 587 -30.97 -4.15 -7.01
N ASP A 588 -31.72 -5.25 -6.83
CA ASP A 588 -33.13 -5.25 -6.45
C ASP A 588 -33.30 -5.02 -4.94
N THR A 589 -32.89 -3.84 -4.48
CA THR A 589 -32.90 -3.50 -3.06
C THR A 589 -33.63 -2.21 -2.74
N MET A 590 -33.87 -1.33 -3.73
CA MET A 590 -34.44 0.00 -3.51
C MET A 590 -35.88 -0.08 -2.97
N ASP A 591 -36.77 -0.81 -3.64
CA ASP A 591 -38.17 -0.95 -3.23
C ASP A 591 -38.29 -1.56 -1.83
N MET A 592 -37.52 -2.61 -1.57
CA MET A 592 -37.51 -3.30 -0.28
C MET A 592 -37.00 -2.39 0.85
N LYS A 593 -35.90 -1.68 0.62
CA LYS A 593 -35.36 -0.69 1.57
C LYS A 593 -36.43 0.34 1.92
N HIS A 594 -37.07 0.95 0.91
CA HIS A 594 -38.07 1.99 1.15
C HIS A 594 -39.32 1.49 1.88
N THR A 595 -39.84 0.32 1.48
CA THR A 595 -41.07 -0.28 2.02
C THR A 595 -40.89 -0.88 3.41
N ARG A 596 -39.73 -1.48 3.72
CA ARG A 596 -39.49 -2.19 5.00
C ARG A 596 -38.67 -1.40 6.02
N CYS A 597 -37.88 -0.43 5.58
CA CYS A 597 -36.98 0.32 6.45
C CYS A 597 -37.34 1.80 6.48
N PHE A 598 -37.18 2.53 5.36
CA PHE A 598 -37.26 4.00 5.37
C PHE A 598 -38.64 4.52 5.79
N GLY A 599 -39.71 4.07 5.11
CA GLY A 599 -41.08 4.46 5.41
C GLY A 599 -41.53 4.02 6.81
N PRO A 600 -41.36 2.75 7.21
CA PRO A 600 -41.71 2.29 8.55
C PRO A 600 -40.98 3.03 9.69
N CYS A 601 -39.67 3.23 9.57
CA CYS A 601 -38.90 4.01 10.56
C CYS A 601 -39.35 5.47 10.59
N PHE A 602 -39.72 6.06 9.44
CA PHE A 602 -40.24 7.43 9.39
C PHE A 602 -41.56 7.56 10.17
N VAL A 603 -42.50 6.63 9.94
CA VAL A 603 -43.78 6.58 10.67
C VAL A 603 -43.55 6.50 12.17
N GLU A 604 -42.62 5.65 12.60
CA GLU A 604 -42.28 5.47 14.02
C GLU A 604 -41.65 6.72 14.64
N THR A 605 -40.63 7.31 14.02
CA THR A 605 -39.91 8.47 14.58
C THR A 605 -40.79 9.72 14.66
N TRP A 606 -41.79 9.85 13.79
CA TRP A 606 -42.75 10.96 13.82
C TRP A 606 -44.08 10.65 14.52
N GLY A 607 -44.28 9.44 15.05
CA GLY A 607 -45.50 9.06 15.78
C GLY A 607 -46.76 9.09 14.91
N LEU A 608 -46.68 8.55 13.69
CA LEU A 608 -47.72 8.61 12.66
C LEU A 608 -48.48 7.28 12.49
N GLU A 609 -48.53 6.45 13.54
CA GLU A 609 -49.08 5.09 13.50
C GLU A 609 -50.54 5.02 13.04
N GLU A 610 -51.37 5.99 13.43
CA GLU A 610 -52.80 6.02 13.09
C GLU A 610 -53.06 6.20 11.58
N CYS A 611 -52.08 6.72 10.83
CA CYS A 611 -52.14 6.93 9.38
C CYS A 611 -51.02 6.17 8.64
N ARG A 612 -50.50 5.09 9.23
CA ARG A 612 -49.33 4.33 8.74
C ARG A 612 -49.40 4.03 7.24
N ASP A 613 -50.48 3.41 6.77
CA ASP A 613 -50.59 2.92 5.40
C ASP A 613 -50.66 4.06 4.39
N GLU A 614 -51.38 5.13 4.71
CA GLU A 614 -51.48 6.34 3.87
C GLU A 614 -50.11 7.03 3.72
N ILE A 615 -49.40 7.21 4.83
CA ILE A 615 -48.08 7.86 4.83
C ILE A 615 -47.02 7.00 4.14
N GLN A 616 -47.05 5.68 4.34
CA GLN A 616 -46.12 4.79 3.64
C GLN A 616 -46.40 4.74 2.14
N ASN A 617 -47.66 4.71 1.71
CA ASN A 617 -48.01 4.79 0.30
C ASN A 617 -47.51 6.10 -0.30
N ARG A 618 -47.70 7.23 0.39
CA ARG A 618 -47.19 8.52 -0.08
C ARG A 618 -45.67 8.60 -0.11
N TRP A 619 -44.99 8.05 0.91
CA TRP A 619 -43.52 7.92 0.92
C TRP A 619 -43.01 7.17 -0.30
N ASN A 620 -43.65 6.05 -0.63
CA ASN A 620 -43.28 5.22 -1.77
C ASN A 620 -43.56 5.93 -3.10
N GLU A 621 -44.68 6.66 -3.23
CA GLU A 621 -44.94 7.48 -4.43
C GLU A 621 -43.85 8.54 -4.63
N ILE A 622 -43.50 9.29 -3.60
CA ILE A 622 -42.48 10.35 -3.67
C ILE A 622 -41.11 9.77 -4.00
N ASN A 623 -40.71 8.70 -3.32
CA ASN A 623 -39.32 8.23 -3.38
C ASN A 623 -39.06 7.10 -4.38
N LEU A 624 -40.09 6.41 -4.88
CA LEU A 624 -39.95 5.31 -5.84
C LEU A 624 -40.63 5.57 -7.19
N ARG A 625 -41.68 6.39 -7.26
CA ARG A 625 -42.57 6.48 -8.45
C ARG A 625 -42.74 7.89 -9.01
N SER A 626 -41.84 8.81 -8.70
CA SER A 626 -41.92 10.19 -9.20
C SER A 626 -40.54 10.71 -9.60
N MET A 627 -40.48 11.96 -10.08
CA MET A 627 -39.22 12.64 -10.39
C MET A 627 -38.27 12.82 -9.20
N SER A 628 -38.69 12.48 -7.98
CA SER A 628 -37.80 12.36 -6.81
C SER A 628 -37.27 10.95 -6.54
N ARG A 629 -37.40 10.01 -7.48
CA ARG A 629 -36.78 8.68 -7.36
C ARG A 629 -35.26 8.80 -7.17
N GLY A 630 -34.71 8.03 -6.23
CA GLY A 630 -33.27 7.96 -5.99
C GLY A 630 -32.63 9.20 -5.36
N ILE A 631 -33.42 10.18 -4.87
CA ILE A 631 -32.86 11.34 -4.17
C ILE A 631 -32.27 10.95 -2.81
N ASN A 632 -31.38 11.81 -2.29
CA ASN A 632 -30.84 11.62 -0.94
C ASN A 632 -31.99 11.49 0.09
N ARG A 633 -31.85 10.52 0.99
CA ARG A 633 -32.87 10.16 1.99
C ARG A 633 -33.38 11.35 2.82
N PHE A 634 -32.52 12.31 3.16
CA PHE A 634 -32.92 13.49 3.92
C PHE A 634 -33.75 14.47 3.08
N LYS A 635 -33.46 14.59 1.77
CA LYS A 635 -34.28 15.38 0.84
C LYS A 635 -35.67 14.72 0.63
N GLY A 636 -35.71 13.39 0.54
CA GLY A 636 -36.95 12.62 0.48
C GLY A 636 -37.81 12.82 1.73
N LEU A 637 -37.17 12.81 2.90
CA LEU A 637 -37.80 13.12 4.18
C LEU A 637 -38.38 14.55 4.22
N VAL A 638 -37.64 15.56 3.77
CA VAL A 638 -38.14 16.95 3.74
C VAL A 638 -39.39 17.07 2.87
N LYS A 639 -39.42 16.43 1.69
CA LYS A 639 -40.59 16.49 0.78
C LYS A 639 -41.88 15.99 1.44
N ILE A 640 -41.84 14.83 2.11
CA ILE A 640 -43.03 14.31 2.78
C ILE A 640 -43.41 15.15 4.00
N LEU A 641 -42.43 15.69 4.73
CA LEU A 641 -42.69 16.57 5.87
C LEU A 641 -43.33 17.91 5.45
N GLU A 642 -42.95 18.46 4.30
CA GLU A 642 -43.60 19.64 3.72
C GLU A 642 -45.06 19.38 3.37
N GLU A 643 -45.38 18.24 2.76
CA GLU A 643 -46.75 17.83 2.47
C GLU A 643 -47.58 17.67 3.76
N LEU A 644 -47.03 17.01 4.77
CA LEU A 644 -47.72 16.82 6.06
C LEU A 644 -47.94 18.13 6.80
N ASN A 645 -46.97 19.05 6.75
CA ASN A 645 -47.11 20.37 7.35
C ASN A 645 -48.18 21.20 6.63
N ALA A 646 -48.29 21.09 5.30
CA ALA A 646 -49.36 21.73 4.52
C ALA A 646 -50.76 21.17 4.84
N GLN A 647 -50.85 19.91 5.25
CA GLN A 647 -52.07 19.25 5.71
C GLN A 647 -52.43 19.57 7.18
N GLY A 648 -51.68 20.45 7.85
CA GLY A 648 -51.97 20.92 9.20
C GLY A 648 -51.32 20.12 10.34
N LYS A 649 -50.50 19.10 10.04
CA LYS A 649 -49.66 18.41 11.03
C LYS A 649 -48.40 19.25 11.26
N GLN A 650 -48.48 20.28 12.11
CA GLN A 650 -47.38 21.22 12.35
C GLN A 650 -46.07 20.48 12.72
N ILE A 651 -45.06 20.53 11.84
CA ILE A 651 -43.75 19.88 12.07
C ILE A 651 -42.76 20.91 12.64
N GLY A 652 -42.46 20.81 13.93
CA GLY A 652 -41.46 21.64 14.60
C GLY A 652 -40.08 21.52 13.95
N GLY A 653 -39.48 22.64 13.55
CA GLY A 653 -38.12 22.70 13.02
C GLY A 653 -37.91 22.31 11.55
N LEU A 654 -38.99 22.16 10.76
CA LEU A 654 -38.89 21.78 9.34
C LEU A 654 -38.06 22.78 8.51
N ALA A 655 -38.17 24.08 8.78
CA ALA A 655 -37.42 25.11 8.05
C ALA A 655 -35.90 24.94 8.21
N GLN A 656 -35.44 24.53 9.40
CA GLN A 656 -34.04 24.31 9.73
C GLN A 656 -33.52 23.04 9.06
N LEU A 657 -34.30 21.95 9.04
CA LEU A 657 -33.95 20.72 8.32
C LEU A 657 -33.84 20.98 6.81
N LYS A 658 -34.82 21.71 6.24
CA LYS A 658 -34.80 22.09 4.82
C LYS A 658 -33.56 22.90 4.47
N ALA A 659 -33.29 23.97 5.23
CA ALA A 659 -32.12 24.82 5.02
C ALA A 659 -30.81 24.01 5.09
N TRP A 660 -30.68 23.03 5.99
CA TRP A 660 -29.53 22.15 6.04
C TRP A 660 -29.43 21.27 4.77
N THR A 661 -30.53 20.67 4.31
CA THR A 661 -30.51 19.83 3.09
C THR A 661 -30.20 20.59 1.80
N GLU A 662 -30.42 21.91 1.78
CA GLU A 662 -30.15 22.78 0.62
C GLU A 662 -28.73 23.37 0.63
N ASN A 663 -28.16 23.64 1.81
CA ASN A 663 -26.89 24.37 1.93
C ASN A 663 -25.69 23.49 2.33
N SER A 664 -25.91 22.27 2.82
CA SER A 664 -24.81 21.38 3.22
C SER A 664 -24.10 20.77 2.01
N GLN A 665 -22.76 20.75 2.07
CA GLN A 665 -21.91 20.11 1.06
C GLN A 665 -22.08 18.59 1.02
N GLU A 666 -22.39 17.97 2.16
CA GLU A 666 -22.62 16.53 2.29
C GLU A 666 -23.90 16.26 3.10
N LEU A 667 -24.67 15.26 2.67
CA LEU A 667 -25.93 14.85 3.31
C LEU A 667 -25.82 13.43 3.87
N SER A 668 -25.14 13.33 5.01
CA SER A 668 -24.85 12.09 5.74
C SER A 668 -25.09 12.23 7.25
N ASP A 669 -25.11 11.09 7.96
CA ASP A 669 -25.28 11.06 9.42
C ASP A 669 -24.16 11.83 10.13
N SER A 670 -22.91 11.68 9.68
CA SER A 670 -21.74 12.35 10.23
C SER A 670 -21.80 13.86 10.00
N ALA A 671 -22.22 14.30 8.80
CA ALA A 671 -22.39 15.71 8.47
C ALA A 671 -23.50 16.35 9.32
N LEU A 672 -24.63 15.66 9.48
CA LEU A 672 -25.74 16.14 10.32
C LEU A 672 -25.36 16.18 11.81
N GLU A 673 -24.65 15.16 12.29
CA GLU A 673 -24.15 15.10 13.67
C GLU A 673 -23.13 16.21 13.95
N SER A 674 -22.20 16.45 13.02
CA SER A 674 -21.21 17.53 13.15
C SER A 674 -21.89 18.90 13.16
N PHE A 675 -22.84 19.13 12.25
CA PHE A 675 -23.63 20.35 12.21
C PHE A 675 -24.38 20.61 13.53
N LEU A 676 -24.99 19.56 14.12
CA LEU A 676 -25.67 19.66 15.41
C LEU A 676 -24.71 19.92 16.58
N ARG A 677 -23.48 19.38 16.54
CA ARG A 677 -22.44 19.64 17.56
C ARG A 677 -21.93 21.07 17.51
N GLU A 678 -21.71 21.63 16.31
CA GLU A 678 -21.20 22.99 16.12
C GLU A 678 -22.24 24.07 16.44
N LYS A 679 -23.50 23.86 16.04
CA LYS A 679 -24.57 24.83 16.22
C LYS A 679 -25.05 24.96 17.68
N THR A 680 -24.88 23.92 18.50
CA THR A 680 -25.56 23.70 19.79
C THR A 680 -27.10 23.70 19.64
N PRO A 681 -27.80 22.57 19.87
CA PRO A 681 -29.24 22.49 19.60
C PRO A 681 -30.07 23.52 20.40
N ALA A 682 -30.98 24.23 19.72
CA ALA A 682 -31.87 25.22 20.31
C ALA A 682 -33.37 24.84 20.12
N PRO A 683 -34.31 25.45 20.88
CA PRO A 683 -35.74 25.30 20.62
C PRO A 683 -36.07 25.65 19.16
N GLY A 684 -36.60 24.69 18.40
CA GLY A 684 -36.81 24.82 16.95
C GLY A 684 -35.93 23.95 16.05
N ASP A 685 -35.00 23.15 16.61
CA ASP A 685 -34.19 22.17 15.85
C ASP A 685 -34.74 20.73 15.90
N GLU A 686 -35.99 20.55 16.32
CA GLU A 686 -36.62 19.24 16.57
C GLU A 686 -36.57 18.30 15.36
N ALA A 687 -36.84 18.81 14.15
CA ALA A 687 -36.76 18.02 12.92
C ALA A 687 -35.33 17.56 12.57
N LEU A 688 -34.29 18.34 12.89
CA LEU A 688 -32.89 17.94 12.63
C LEU A 688 -32.48 16.77 13.53
N ILE A 689 -32.86 16.83 14.81
CA ILE A 689 -32.58 15.77 15.79
C ILE A 689 -33.32 14.49 15.40
N LYS A 690 -34.62 14.60 15.09
CA LYS A 690 -35.43 13.46 14.64
C LYS A 690 -34.96 12.88 13.31
N ALA A 691 -34.47 13.71 12.38
CA ALA A 691 -33.91 13.23 11.12
C ALA A 691 -32.64 12.37 11.35
N LEU A 692 -31.76 12.77 12.27
CA LEU A 692 -30.60 11.97 12.63
C LEU A 692 -31.00 10.65 13.31
N GLU A 693 -31.95 10.69 14.24
CA GLU A 693 -32.50 9.49 14.89
C GLU A 693 -33.09 8.52 13.86
N TRP A 694 -33.95 9.03 12.97
CA TRP A 694 -34.54 8.25 11.89
C TRP A 694 -33.49 7.62 10.98
N SER A 695 -32.49 8.38 10.53
CA SER A 695 -31.45 7.83 9.65
C SER A 695 -30.65 6.71 10.32
N ARG A 696 -30.36 6.84 11.62
CA ARG A 696 -29.74 5.77 12.42
C ARG A 696 -30.62 4.52 12.52
N LYS A 697 -31.91 4.68 12.80
CA LYS A 697 -32.88 3.56 12.81
C LYS A 697 -32.98 2.88 11.44
N VAL A 698 -32.98 3.66 10.35
CA VAL A 698 -32.98 3.12 8.99
C VAL A 698 -31.72 2.30 8.74
N ASN A 699 -30.54 2.76 9.15
CA ASN A 699 -29.30 2.00 8.99
C ASN A 699 -29.33 0.68 9.75
N GLU A 700 -29.90 0.65 10.95
CA GLU A 700 -30.10 -0.59 11.73
C GLU A 700 -31.10 -1.53 11.03
N ALA A 701 -32.22 -1.02 10.56
CA ALA A 701 -33.24 -1.79 9.85
C ALA A 701 -32.72 -2.37 8.52
N VAL A 702 -31.88 -1.64 7.77
CA VAL A 702 -31.27 -2.14 6.53
C VAL A 702 -30.29 -3.28 6.81
N LYS A 703 -29.60 -3.25 7.96
CA LYS A 703 -28.68 -4.34 8.38
C LYS A 703 -29.42 -5.64 8.72
N THR A 704 -30.70 -5.58 9.09
CA THR A 704 -31.50 -6.78 9.42
C THR A 704 -32.16 -7.44 8.20
N LEU A 705 -32.13 -6.80 7.02
CA LEU A 705 -32.58 -7.41 5.78
C LEU A 705 -31.65 -8.58 5.40
N SER A 706 -32.24 -9.73 5.04
CA SER A 706 -31.48 -10.94 4.71
C SER A 706 -30.61 -10.70 3.49
N ASP A 707 -29.38 -11.22 3.53
CA ASP A 707 -28.49 -11.18 2.36
C ASP A 707 -29.02 -12.04 1.19
N GLU A 708 -29.90 -13.01 1.45
CA GLU A 708 -30.56 -13.79 0.40
C GLU A 708 -31.60 -12.97 -0.40
N GLU A 709 -32.01 -11.82 0.12
CA GLU A 709 -32.97 -10.91 -0.49
C GLU A 709 -32.28 -9.78 -1.29
N LYS A 710 -30.97 -9.54 -1.10
CA LYS A 710 -30.19 -8.50 -1.79
C LYS A 710 -29.58 -9.03 -3.10
N LYS A 711 -30.45 -9.39 -4.04
CA LYS A 711 -30.07 -9.98 -5.33
C LYS A 711 -30.06 -8.93 -6.45
N PRO A 712 -29.23 -9.11 -7.49
CA PRO A 712 -29.37 -8.31 -8.70
C PRO A 712 -30.65 -8.67 -9.45
N PHE A 713 -31.16 -7.75 -10.26
CA PHE A 713 -32.25 -8.05 -11.18
C PHE A 713 -31.83 -9.13 -12.20
N ASP A 714 -32.82 -9.91 -12.65
CA ASP A 714 -32.61 -10.92 -13.68
C ASP A 714 -32.06 -10.28 -14.97
N GLY A 715 -30.99 -10.85 -15.53
CA GLY A 715 -30.34 -10.37 -16.75
C GLY A 715 -29.18 -9.38 -16.54
N VAL A 716 -28.97 -8.87 -15.32
CA VAL A 716 -27.85 -7.97 -15.00
C VAL A 716 -26.52 -8.66 -15.29
N LYS A 717 -26.29 -9.85 -14.71
CA LYS A 717 -25.02 -10.56 -14.82
C LYS A 717 -24.67 -10.93 -16.26
N GLU A 718 -25.65 -11.43 -17.00
CA GLU A 718 -25.50 -11.79 -18.41
C GLU A 718 -25.15 -10.56 -19.27
N THR A 719 -25.83 -9.44 -19.02
CA THR A 719 -25.59 -8.18 -19.75
C THR A 719 -24.23 -7.57 -19.42
N LEU A 720 -23.81 -7.60 -18.15
CA LEU A 720 -22.47 -7.15 -17.75
C LEU A 720 -21.38 -7.99 -18.41
N ASN A 721 -21.56 -9.32 -18.51
CA ASN A 721 -20.62 -10.18 -19.23
C ASN A 721 -20.46 -9.76 -20.70
N LEU A 722 -21.55 -9.41 -21.38
CA LEU A 722 -21.53 -8.96 -22.76
C LEU A 722 -20.80 -7.62 -22.91
N PHE A 723 -21.04 -6.65 -22.02
CA PHE A 723 -20.30 -5.39 -22.03
C PHE A 723 -18.82 -5.60 -21.70
N ALA A 724 -18.51 -6.48 -20.74
CA ALA A 724 -17.15 -6.81 -20.32
C ALA A 724 -16.31 -7.48 -21.42
N GLU A 725 -16.84 -7.78 -22.60
CA GLU A 725 -16.02 -8.16 -23.75
C GLU A 725 -15.32 -6.95 -24.39
N LYS A 726 -16.00 -5.78 -24.45
CA LYS A 726 -15.57 -4.62 -25.25
C LYS A 726 -15.51 -3.29 -24.50
N ALA A 727 -16.06 -3.22 -23.29
CA ALA A 727 -16.03 -2.04 -22.43
C ALA A 727 -15.35 -2.32 -21.09
N ASP A 728 -14.76 -1.29 -20.51
CA ASP A 728 -14.49 -1.21 -19.08
C ASP A 728 -15.81 -0.97 -18.34
N LEU A 729 -15.94 -1.54 -17.15
CA LEU A 729 -17.15 -1.41 -16.33
C LEU A 729 -16.87 -0.58 -15.09
N ALA A 730 -17.77 0.31 -14.74
CA ALA A 730 -17.71 1.08 -13.51
C ALA A 730 -19.03 1.01 -12.75
N VAL A 731 -18.99 0.86 -11.43
CA VAL A 731 -20.16 1.09 -10.59
C VAL A 731 -20.16 2.55 -10.16
N VAL A 732 -21.29 3.24 -10.28
CA VAL A 732 -21.44 4.66 -9.90
C VAL A 732 -22.58 4.77 -8.92
N SER A 733 -22.29 4.89 -7.62
CA SER A 733 -23.31 4.89 -6.57
C SER A 733 -23.11 6.05 -5.58
N SER A 734 -24.22 6.58 -5.08
CA SER A 734 -24.21 7.52 -3.96
C SER A 734 -24.14 6.84 -2.59
N ALA A 735 -24.12 5.50 -2.56
CA ALA A 735 -23.96 4.72 -1.34
C ALA A 735 -22.50 4.60 -0.91
N ASN A 736 -22.29 4.13 0.32
CA ASN A 736 -20.98 3.88 0.89
C ASN A 736 -20.20 2.82 0.06
N GLN A 737 -18.91 3.06 -0.16
CA GLN A 737 -18.05 2.23 -1.02
C GLN A 737 -17.92 0.78 -0.57
N GLU A 738 -17.81 0.55 0.74
CA GLU A 738 -17.70 -0.77 1.32
C GLU A 738 -18.99 -1.56 1.12
N ALA A 739 -20.14 -0.91 1.36
CA ALA A 739 -21.45 -1.52 1.15
C ALA A 739 -21.68 -1.93 -0.31
N VAL A 740 -21.35 -1.05 -1.28
CA VAL A 740 -21.46 -1.34 -2.71
C VAL A 740 -20.50 -2.46 -3.11
N GLY A 741 -19.25 -2.40 -2.65
CA GLY A 741 -18.24 -3.41 -2.94
C GLY A 741 -18.62 -4.79 -2.43
N ASP A 742 -19.13 -4.89 -1.21
CA ASP A 742 -19.57 -6.15 -0.61
C ASP A 742 -20.80 -6.73 -1.29
N GLU A 743 -21.79 -5.90 -1.58
CA GLU A 743 -23.02 -6.32 -2.26
C GLU A 743 -22.74 -6.87 -3.67
N TRP A 744 -21.93 -6.15 -4.46
CA TRP A 744 -21.51 -6.60 -5.79
C TRP A 744 -20.58 -7.82 -5.75
N ARG A 745 -19.73 -7.94 -4.73
CA ARG A 745 -18.82 -9.09 -4.56
C ARG A 745 -19.57 -10.36 -4.20
N LYS A 746 -20.52 -10.28 -3.25
CA LYS A 746 -21.34 -11.42 -2.83
C LYS A 746 -22.19 -11.99 -3.98
N ASN A 747 -22.68 -11.12 -4.86
CA ASN A 747 -23.46 -11.53 -6.03
C ASN A 747 -22.60 -11.89 -7.27
N GLY A 748 -21.27 -11.84 -7.14
CA GLY A 748 -20.34 -12.23 -8.20
C GLY A 748 -20.33 -11.27 -9.40
N LEU A 749 -20.70 -10.01 -9.19
CA LEU A 749 -20.69 -8.96 -10.22
C LEU A 749 -19.39 -8.17 -10.24
N ILE A 750 -18.73 -8.03 -9.09
CA ILE A 750 -17.53 -7.17 -8.93
C ILE A 750 -16.33 -7.63 -9.77
N ALA A 751 -16.27 -8.92 -10.13
CA ALA A 751 -15.09 -9.50 -10.77
C ALA A 751 -14.75 -8.88 -12.14
N GLN A 752 -15.74 -8.27 -12.80
CA GLN A 752 -15.60 -7.63 -14.12
C GLN A 752 -15.60 -6.10 -14.04
N VAL A 753 -15.78 -5.54 -12.85
CA VAL A 753 -15.82 -4.10 -12.62
C VAL A 753 -14.40 -3.56 -12.57
N SER A 754 -14.09 -2.63 -13.47
CA SER A 754 -12.81 -1.93 -13.54
C SER A 754 -12.71 -0.80 -12.50
N TYR A 755 -13.83 -0.15 -12.16
CA TYR A 755 -13.86 0.98 -11.22
C TYR A 755 -15.08 0.95 -10.30
N VAL A 756 -14.92 1.34 -9.03
CA VAL A 756 -16.03 1.55 -8.09
C VAL A 756 -16.02 3.00 -7.67
N PHE A 757 -16.92 3.79 -8.24
CA PHE A 757 -17.19 5.16 -7.85
C PHE A 757 -18.35 5.17 -6.85
N ALA A 758 -18.04 5.48 -5.61
CA ALA A 758 -19.00 5.47 -4.50
C ALA A 758 -19.11 6.87 -3.87
N GLN A 759 -19.73 6.99 -2.70
CA GLN A 759 -19.90 8.27 -1.99
C GLN A 759 -18.61 9.12 -1.90
N ASN A 760 -17.45 8.48 -1.75
CA ASN A 760 -16.15 9.17 -1.63
C ASN A 760 -15.57 9.65 -2.97
N SER A 761 -16.21 9.33 -4.09
CA SER A 761 -15.74 9.63 -5.46
C SER A 761 -16.32 10.93 -6.04
N GLY A 762 -17.15 11.64 -5.27
CA GLY A 762 -17.83 12.85 -5.71
C GLY A 762 -19.23 12.58 -6.27
N THR A 763 -19.82 13.57 -6.93
CA THR A 763 -21.14 13.43 -7.58
C THR A 763 -21.06 12.47 -8.77
N LYS A 764 -22.19 11.90 -9.20
CA LYS A 764 -22.24 11.05 -10.41
C LYS A 764 -21.69 11.79 -11.64
N GLU A 765 -22.02 13.06 -11.78
CA GLU A 765 -21.45 13.97 -12.78
C GLU A 765 -19.92 14.08 -12.67
N ALA A 766 -19.38 14.35 -11.48
CA ALA A 766 -17.94 14.44 -11.27
C ALA A 766 -17.19 13.14 -11.61
N CYS A 767 -17.84 11.99 -11.38
CA CYS A 767 -17.32 10.67 -11.77
C CYS A 767 -17.26 10.53 -13.29
N LEU A 768 -18.33 10.90 -14.01
CA LEU A 768 -18.38 10.88 -15.47
C LEU A 768 -17.36 11.85 -16.10
N ASP A 769 -17.24 13.06 -15.56
CA ASP A 769 -16.21 14.03 -15.96
C ASP A 769 -14.79 13.50 -15.71
N GLY A 770 -14.62 12.73 -14.62
CA GLY A 770 -13.39 11.99 -14.33
C GLY A 770 -13.03 11.06 -15.49
N LEU A 771 -13.99 10.31 -16.01
CA LEU A 771 -13.79 9.38 -17.12
C LEU A 771 -13.45 10.10 -18.44
N LEU A 772 -14.03 11.28 -18.68
CA LEU A 772 -13.64 12.13 -19.81
C LEU A 772 -12.17 12.58 -19.70
N ARG A 773 -11.74 13.00 -18.50
CA ARG A 773 -10.33 13.32 -18.22
C ARG A 773 -9.40 12.11 -18.38
N MET A 774 -9.92 10.89 -18.24
CA MET A 774 -9.20 9.63 -18.49
C MET A 774 -9.08 9.28 -19.99
N GLY A 775 -9.60 10.11 -20.89
CA GLY A 775 -9.48 9.95 -22.34
C GLY A 775 -10.55 9.08 -23.01
N TYR A 776 -11.64 8.78 -22.31
CA TYR A 776 -12.85 8.23 -22.96
C TYR A 776 -13.54 9.33 -23.76
N GLN A 777 -14.05 8.97 -24.94
CA GLN A 777 -14.87 9.89 -25.74
C GLN A 777 -16.31 9.85 -25.20
N PRO A 778 -17.01 11.00 -25.14
CA PRO A 778 -18.36 11.06 -24.57
C PRO A 778 -19.34 10.02 -25.15
N GLU A 779 -19.32 9.82 -26.47
CA GLU A 779 -20.17 8.85 -27.17
C GLU A 779 -19.83 7.38 -26.87
N LYS A 780 -18.67 7.11 -26.24
CA LYS A 780 -18.21 5.78 -25.83
C LYS A 780 -18.34 5.53 -24.33
N ILE A 781 -19.00 6.43 -23.61
CA ILE A 781 -19.37 6.25 -22.20
C ILE A 781 -20.88 6.06 -22.15
N LEU A 782 -21.33 4.96 -21.53
CA LEU A 782 -22.74 4.68 -21.27
C LEU A 782 -23.02 4.71 -19.77
N MET A 783 -23.91 5.58 -19.32
CA MET A 783 -24.48 5.55 -17.98
C MET A 783 -25.80 4.76 -17.98
N VAL A 784 -25.89 3.71 -17.17
CA VAL A 784 -27.09 2.90 -16.95
C VAL A 784 -27.64 3.23 -15.55
N GLY A 785 -28.85 3.75 -15.47
CA GLY A 785 -29.43 4.21 -14.21
C GLY A 785 -30.95 4.18 -14.19
N ASP A 786 -31.53 4.21 -12.99
CA ASP A 786 -32.98 4.16 -12.76
C ASP A 786 -33.54 5.45 -12.14
N ALA A 787 -32.69 6.44 -11.86
CA ALA A 787 -33.08 7.70 -11.22
C ALA A 787 -32.88 8.92 -12.13
N PRO A 788 -33.69 10.00 -11.99
CA PRO A 788 -33.51 11.23 -12.77
C PRO A 788 -32.13 11.86 -12.62
N ALA A 789 -31.48 11.69 -11.45
CA ALA A 789 -30.12 12.16 -11.22
C ALA A 789 -29.08 11.50 -12.15
N ASP A 790 -29.30 10.25 -12.57
CA ASP A 790 -28.41 9.57 -13.51
C ASP A 790 -28.53 10.16 -14.92
N LEU A 791 -29.77 10.40 -15.34
CA LEU A 791 -30.06 11.02 -16.63
C LEU A 791 -29.48 12.43 -16.71
N GLU A 792 -29.64 13.24 -15.65
CA GLU A 792 -29.09 14.60 -15.62
C GLU A 792 -27.56 14.59 -15.55
N ALA A 793 -26.94 13.67 -14.80
CA ALA A 793 -25.49 13.51 -14.79
C ALA A 793 -24.96 13.11 -16.18
N ALA A 794 -25.63 12.19 -16.87
CA ALA A 794 -25.26 11.77 -18.22
C ALA A 794 -25.40 12.92 -19.23
N LYS A 795 -26.49 13.68 -19.18
CA LYS A 795 -26.71 14.88 -20.01
C LYS A 795 -25.65 15.94 -19.76
N SER A 796 -25.33 16.24 -18.50
CA SER A 796 -24.35 17.27 -18.14
C SER A 796 -22.95 16.92 -18.67
N ALA A 797 -22.54 15.65 -18.51
CA ALA A 797 -21.29 15.15 -19.04
C ALA A 797 -21.31 14.91 -20.57
N GLY A 798 -22.46 15.03 -21.23
CA GLY A 798 -22.62 14.79 -22.67
C GLY A 798 -22.41 13.33 -23.10
N VAL A 799 -22.61 12.37 -22.19
CA VAL A 799 -22.39 10.93 -22.42
C VAL A 799 -23.71 10.21 -22.76
N CYS A 800 -23.62 8.98 -23.26
CA CYS A 800 -24.80 8.16 -23.54
C CYS A 800 -25.50 7.70 -22.25
N PHE A 801 -26.82 7.59 -22.29
CA PHE A 801 -27.64 7.11 -21.17
C PHE A 801 -28.59 5.97 -21.58
N TYR A 802 -28.83 5.04 -20.67
CA TYR A 802 -29.87 4.03 -20.79
C TYR A 802 -30.69 3.91 -19.49
N PRO A 803 -32.01 4.16 -19.52
CA PRO A 803 -32.84 4.07 -18.34
C PRO A 803 -33.23 2.63 -18.02
N ILE A 804 -33.12 2.25 -16.75
CA ILE A 804 -33.82 1.11 -16.16
C ILE A 804 -35.19 1.60 -15.70
N LEU A 805 -36.25 1.02 -16.27
CA LEU A 805 -37.62 1.50 -16.05
C LEU A 805 -38.17 0.98 -14.71
N PRO A 806 -38.67 1.86 -13.82
CA PRO A 806 -39.25 1.46 -12.55
C PRO A 806 -40.44 0.49 -12.74
N GLY A 807 -40.43 -0.62 -12.00
CA GLY A 807 -41.40 -1.71 -12.11
C GLY A 807 -41.27 -2.58 -13.37
N GLN A 808 -40.25 -2.35 -14.19
CA GLN A 808 -39.90 -3.11 -15.40
C GLN A 808 -38.38 -3.35 -15.47
N GLU A 809 -37.71 -3.49 -14.32
CA GLU A 809 -36.25 -3.50 -14.21
C GLU A 809 -35.64 -4.72 -14.93
N ALA A 810 -36.15 -5.93 -14.64
CA ALA A 810 -35.70 -7.16 -15.30
C ALA A 810 -35.90 -7.12 -16.83
N ASP A 811 -37.04 -6.60 -17.29
CA ASP A 811 -37.31 -6.43 -18.73
C ASP A 811 -36.40 -5.37 -19.37
N SER A 812 -36.04 -4.32 -18.62
CA SER A 812 -35.12 -3.27 -19.06
C SER A 812 -33.70 -3.81 -19.25
N TRP A 813 -33.22 -4.64 -18.31
CA TRP A 813 -31.94 -5.34 -18.41
C TRP A 813 -31.91 -6.36 -19.54
N LYS A 814 -32.98 -7.14 -19.69
CA LYS A 814 -33.11 -8.08 -20.81
C LYS A 814 -33.02 -7.38 -22.16
N LYS A 815 -33.75 -6.27 -22.35
CA LYS A 815 -33.69 -5.46 -23.59
C LYS A 815 -32.32 -4.80 -23.78
N LEU A 816 -31.67 -4.34 -22.71
CA LEU A 816 -30.31 -3.83 -22.77
C LEU A 816 -29.35 -4.89 -23.30
N GLY A 817 -29.41 -6.11 -22.75
CA GLY A 817 -28.57 -7.23 -23.19
C GLY A 817 -28.82 -7.68 -24.63
N THR A 818 -30.09 -7.75 -25.07
CA THR A 818 -30.43 -8.28 -26.41
C THR A 818 -30.29 -7.24 -27.53
N GLU A 819 -30.56 -5.97 -27.25
CA GLU A 819 -30.61 -4.90 -28.26
C GLU A 819 -29.61 -3.79 -27.95
N GLY A 820 -29.60 -3.28 -26.72
CA GLY A 820 -28.83 -2.11 -26.32
C GLY A 820 -27.32 -2.29 -26.43
N VAL A 821 -26.76 -3.43 -26.00
CA VAL A 821 -25.33 -3.73 -26.10
C VAL A 821 -24.84 -3.58 -27.55
N ARG A 822 -25.57 -4.17 -28.51
CA ARG A 822 -25.22 -4.07 -29.93
C ARG A 822 -25.33 -2.63 -30.43
N CYS A 823 -26.45 -1.96 -30.16
CA CYS A 823 -26.67 -0.58 -30.58
C CYS A 823 -25.61 0.38 -30.03
N PHE A 824 -25.17 0.19 -28.79
CA PHE A 824 -24.14 1.03 -28.17
C PHE A 824 -22.79 0.86 -28.85
N PHE A 825 -22.36 -0.37 -29.12
CA PHE A 825 -21.07 -0.60 -29.78
C PHE A 825 -21.07 -0.25 -31.27
N GLU A 826 -22.21 -0.33 -31.96
CA GLU A 826 -22.33 0.05 -33.38
C GLU A 826 -22.46 1.57 -33.58
N GLN A 827 -22.88 2.33 -32.56
CA GLN A 827 -22.99 3.80 -32.51
C GLN A 827 -23.95 4.46 -33.52
N SER A 828 -24.16 3.88 -34.71
CA SER A 828 -24.95 4.47 -35.81
C SER A 828 -26.44 4.63 -35.52
N SER A 829 -26.97 3.91 -34.51
CA SER A 829 -28.38 3.89 -34.15
C SER A 829 -28.65 4.30 -32.69
N TRP A 830 -27.60 4.58 -31.90
CA TRP A 830 -27.73 4.77 -30.45
C TRP A 830 -28.61 5.97 -30.09
N LYS A 831 -28.39 7.16 -30.69
CA LYS A 831 -29.15 8.37 -30.34
C LYS A 831 -30.66 8.22 -30.48
N ASN A 832 -31.13 7.55 -31.54
CA ASN A 832 -32.56 7.30 -31.74
C ASN A 832 -33.10 6.28 -30.73
N TYR A 833 -32.29 5.26 -30.40
CA TYR A 833 -32.62 4.25 -29.41
C TYR A 833 -32.73 4.86 -27.99
N GLU A 834 -31.77 5.70 -27.62
CA GLU A 834 -31.73 6.45 -26.36
C GLU A 834 -32.93 7.39 -26.21
N LEU A 835 -33.24 8.21 -27.23
CA LEU A 835 -34.40 9.12 -27.22
C LEU A 835 -35.72 8.36 -26.97
N ALA A 836 -35.94 7.24 -27.65
CA ALA A 836 -37.14 6.44 -27.47
C ALA A 836 -37.27 5.88 -26.04
N LYS A 837 -36.15 5.45 -25.43
CA LYS A 837 -36.12 4.94 -24.06
C LYS A 837 -36.30 6.03 -23.01
N ASN A 838 -35.66 7.18 -23.20
CA ASN A 838 -35.78 8.32 -22.29
C ASN A 838 -37.21 8.87 -22.26
N LYS A 839 -37.88 8.91 -23.41
CA LYS A 839 -39.31 9.28 -23.48
C LYS A 839 -40.18 8.34 -22.64
N GLN A 840 -40.02 7.02 -22.83
CA GLN A 840 -40.76 6.02 -22.06
C GLN A 840 -40.50 6.15 -20.55
N TYR A 841 -39.26 6.45 -20.17
CA TYR A 841 -38.85 6.63 -18.78
C TYR A 841 -39.46 7.87 -18.12
N LEU A 842 -39.44 9.02 -18.80
CA LEU A 842 -40.03 10.26 -18.28
C LEU A 842 -41.56 10.20 -18.17
N GLU A 843 -42.22 9.57 -19.14
CA GLU A 843 -43.67 9.32 -19.10
C GLU A 843 -44.06 8.46 -17.88
N LEU A 844 -43.25 7.46 -17.52
CA LEU A 844 -43.48 6.60 -16.36
C LEU A 844 -43.30 7.32 -15.01
N LEU A 845 -42.42 8.32 -14.93
CA LEU A 845 -42.18 9.10 -13.71
C LEU A 845 -43.02 10.39 -13.61
N GLY A 846 -43.88 10.65 -14.60
CA GLY A 846 -44.78 11.80 -14.66
C GLY A 846 -44.08 13.13 -15.01
N GLY A 847 -42.94 13.10 -15.71
CA GLY A 847 -42.23 14.28 -16.18
C GLY A 847 -42.60 14.67 -17.62
N GLU A 848 -42.59 15.98 -17.93
CA GLU A 848 -42.65 16.48 -19.31
C GLU A 848 -41.24 16.71 -19.88
N GLU A 849 -41.07 16.46 -21.18
CA GLU A 849 -39.82 16.69 -21.90
C GLU A 849 -39.66 18.21 -22.16
N THR A 850 -38.70 18.87 -21.51
CA THR A 850 -38.36 20.26 -21.87
C THR A 850 -37.63 20.25 -23.22
N SER A 851 -38.38 20.51 -24.30
CA SER A 851 -37.85 20.66 -25.64
C SER A 851 -37.01 21.94 -25.75
N SER A 852 -35.69 21.81 -25.69
CA SER A 852 -34.75 22.84 -26.17
C SER A 852 -33.78 22.25 -27.20
N VAL A 853 -34.31 21.75 -28.30
CA VAL A 853 -33.51 21.54 -29.52
C VAL A 853 -33.64 22.81 -30.36
N HIS A 854 -32.61 23.66 -30.32
CA HIS A 854 -32.36 24.60 -31.40
C HIS A 854 -32.19 23.78 -32.69
N ALA A 855 -33.18 23.88 -33.58
CA ALA A 855 -33.03 23.53 -34.97
C ALA A 855 -31.87 24.36 -35.55
N GLY A 856 -30.71 23.74 -35.69
CA GLY A 856 -29.60 24.27 -36.47
C GLY A 856 -29.94 24.13 -37.95
N GLU A 857 -30.18 25.27 -38.58
CA GLU A 857 -30.33 25.42 -40.03
C GLU A 857 -29.11 24.86 -40.77
N THR A 858 -29.40 24.19 -41.88
CA THR A 858 -28.52 24.00 -43.04
C THR A 858 -27.67 25.25 -43.35
N ILE A 859 -26.34 25.10 -43.35
CA ILE A 859 -25.38 25.30 -44.47
C ILE A 859 -24.02 24.73 -44.06
#